data_AF-A0AAV7ZFW4-F1
#
_entry.id   AF-A0AAV7ZFW4-F1
#
_cell.length_a   1.000
_cell.length_b   1.000
_cell.length_c   1.000
_cell.angle_alpha   90.00
_cell.angle_beta   90.00
_cell.angle_gamma   90.00
#
_symmetry.space_group_name_H-M   'P 1'
#
loop_
_entity.id
_entity.type
_entity.pdbx_description
1 polymer ?
#
loop_
_entity_poly.entity_id
_entity_poly.type
_entity_poly.pdbx_seq_one_letter_code
_entity_poly.pdbx_strand_id
1 'polypeptide(L)'
;MGIIGKLFLILVLLIALEGTKLSENKVLSELHKYQDRTNGGFSNEIDEKATIQGTFGAVLLSTLYGFRDENLAEGVTHFVEQCANNDFGYGFDPKQASELESTFYTTWIYRLLGTLPDTQHVSNYLLSLLDRETMLFAPKKGGRPSIMSTALAFKTLDLLDESWEPVLPENTAEVLKTKIKKGMVVSDTEASFNFGSSNIVYDNYYGILLSKYLKIELGPIKPWVNFIKNMQVFDGKNDGSFYDDIAKEYSGMESTIHSLLSLKLLAEIHSSENNKAMPDFFKLIDKEELTNYLTSQEENLWIVSRSHFGLALIGEIFEFVETFVEWETINGDKPKELIEGTDLRLVFTAKTFSSLRHGGLDIKSKILFKAENKESFGALKAISYTFDQERRQYISEKVIQTNNKVGKVLVETKGEMNIVGLGKVSFIKETQNSIGYKIEIIPSASVAGTEIEIGGTASIGTEFDFVVKLSSLNDQNPNILSGDFDVSMTIFDSSLFVVDHQVLDCRDNQKEINFNYVLSNTDLPSGTLFFRFEVGNEKVEIHTSKSIHYKVDIPMISSNIIFKNFKDNENINYKIGDKVEISLQSGSIPDLITPIFYKSKSTEYKRVDGTKIPNGSWNFFMEVTTPSGDVVKTVESELSENENGMLIISFDYEIEPILNNLGTNNVNFYYITATGESIPLTNLENTFKEESEEESEDQEQEEEEETNENFGQLSFNVDHKLQMTEVTNFPNEDDFFYGNKIVYVFKVLDTISGKLLSHNEEIENSEFGIYLELLHKEAAEEESEFISVSEMAKVSKDTFMIKWTINPNAIKGEGKIRIIGKRGSEMRINIIQESKEEEKEEEEEEKYCIYDIAIGGEINVNHELYQTLTKYSSKTVFFIEFELKCKQKTLEGAKLYSTLKYAGDNKDKSQIIEDNLYVNHHDKKYQATFVNKHENVKPGKYEMVFYRDIDKQRAARNGWETVEPLFSVEIPHSKLKPIQSSISGQFILIALLGAIFVWISMKTYQIEKMPSNN
;
A
#
# COMPACT_ATOMS: atom_id res chain seq x y z
N MET A 1 -14.36 -18.05 -13.72
CA MET A 1 -14.47 -16.59 -13.51
C MET A 1 -13.67 -15.88 -14.57
N GLY A 2 -14.29 -15.02 -15.39
CA GLY A 2 -13.64 -14.45 -16.58
C GLY A 2 -12.59 -13.38 -16.27
N ILE A 3 -11.87 -12.97 -17.31
CA ILE A 3 -10.81 -11.93 -17.36
C ILE A 3 -11.18 -10.65 -16.58
N ILE A 4 -12.48 -10.32 -16.52
CA ILE A 4 -13.02 -9.18 -15.76
C ILE A 4 -12.79 -9.33 -14.23
N GLY A 5 -12.88 -10.55 -13.69
CA GLY A 5 -12.62 -10.81 -12.27
C GLY A 5 -11.13 -10.70 -11.90
N LYS A 6 -10.23 -11.12 -12.80
CA LYS A 6 -8.77 -10.98 -12.62
C LYS A 6 -8.32 -9.52 -12.73
N LEU A 7 -8.89 -8.75 -13.67
CA LEU A 7 -8.67 -7.30 -13.76
C LEU A 7 -9.20 -6.55 -12.53
N PHE A 8 -10.34 -6.98 -11.96
CA PHE A 8 -10.88 -6.40 -10.73
C PHE A 8 -9.99 -6.72 -9.52
N LEU A 9 -9.40 -7.91 -9.44
CA LEU A 9 -8.49 -8.28 -8.36
C LEU A 9 -7.15 -7.53 -8.44
N ILE A 10 -6.58 -7.36 -9.64
CA ILE A 10 -5.38 -6.54 -9.87
C ILE A 10 -5.65 -5.07 -9.55
N LEU A 11 -6.84 -4.56 -9.90
CA LEU A 11 -7.26 -3.21 -9.52
C LEU A 11 -7.42 -3.08 -8.00
N VAL A 12 -7.98 -4.08 -7.31
CA VAL A 12 -8.11 -4.10 -5.84
C VAL A 12 -6.74 -4.23 -5.15
N LEU A 13 -5.79 -4.99 -5.72
CA LEU A 13 -4.42 -5.11 -5.23
C LEU A 13 -3.58 -3.85 -5.50
N LEU A 14 -3.74 -3.19 -6.66
CA LEU A 14 -3.15 -1.88 -6.92
C LEU A 14 -3.74 -0.80 -6.00
N ILE A 15 -5.05 -0.86 -5.72
CA ILE A 15 -5.70 -0.01 -4.72
C ILE A 15 -5.23 -0.35 -3.30
N ALA A 16 -4.86 -1.60 -3.01
CA ALA A 16 -4.31 -2.00 -1.71
C ALA A 16 -2.82 -1.62 -1.55
N LEU A 17 -2.01 -1.72 -2.61
CA LEU A 17 -0.59 -1.32 -2.64
C LEU A 17 -0.40 0.20 -2.73
N GLU A 18 -1.29 0.93 -3.40
CA GLU A 18 -1.39 2.39 -3.24
C GLU A 18 -2.02 2.75 -1.89
N GLY A 19 -2.92 1.91 -1.37
CA GLY A 19 -3.60 2.06 -0.10
C GLY A 19 -2.70 1.98 1.13
N THR A 20 -1.59 1.24 1.08
CA THR A 20 -0.63 1.17 2.20
C THR A 20 0.22 2.43 2.31
N LYS A 21 0.55 3.12 1.21
CA LYS A 21 1.20 4.46 1.27
C LYS A 21 0.21 5.58 1.61
N LEU A 22 -1.07 5.44 1.24
CA LEU A 22 -2.11 6.41 1.57
C LEU A 22 -2.69 6.26 3.00
N SER A 23 -2.46 5.13 3.68
CA SER A 23 -2.91 4.92 5.07
C SER A 23 -2.05 5.60 6.14
N GLU A 24 -0.83 6.03 5.80
CA GLU A 24 0.25 6.30 6.78
C GLU A 24 0.11 7.56 7.64
N ASN A 25 -0.98 8.33 7.59
CA ASN A 25 -1.26 9.29 8.68
C ASN A 25 -2.72 9.75 8.70
N LYS A 26 -3.58 8.93 9.31
CA LYS A 26 -5.00 9.24 9.52
C LYS A 26 -5.22 10.65 10.08
N VAL A 27 -4.43 11.06 11.07
CA VAL A 27 -4.48 12.41 11.68
C VAL A 27 -4.39 13.52 10.65
N LEU A 28 -3.43 13.43 9.72
CA LEU A 28 -3.21 14.48 8.73
C LEU A 28 -4.34 14.55 7.70
N SER A 29 -4.84 13.40 7.24
CA SER A 29 -5.98 13.33 6.32
C SER A 29 -7.29 13.79 6.97
N GLU A 30 -7.41 13.64 8.29
CA GLU A 30 -8.60 13.93 9.08
C GLU A 30 -8.42 15.14 10.00
N LEU A 31 -7.48 16.05 9.72
CA LEU A 31 -7.14 17.18 10.61
C LEU A 31 -8.38 18.01 11.00
N HIS A 32 -9.32 18.17 10.07
CA HIS A 32 -10.60 18.86 10.30
C HIS A 32 -11.49 18.22 11.37
N LYS A 33 -11.32 16.93 11.68
CA LYS A 33 -12.07 16.22 12.74
C LYS A 33 -11.55 16.55 14.14
N TYR A 34 -10.30 17.00 14.24
CA TYR A 34 -9.71 17.47 15.49
C TYR A 34 -10.09 18.91 15.81
N GLN A 35 -10.70 19.64 14.85
CA GLN A 35 -11.11 21.02 15.05
C GLN A 35 -12.47 21.12 15.75
N ASP A 36 -12.51 21.82 16.87
CA ASP A 36 -13.76 22.22 17.52
C ASP A 36 -14.41 23.34 16.71
N ARG A 37 -15.55 23.01 16.09
CA ARG A 37 -16.31 23.93 15.23
C ARG A 37 -16.87 25.15 15.96
N THR A 38 -16.91 25.15 17.29
CA THR A 38 -17.51 26.22 18.08
C THR A 38 -16.52 27.31 18.45
N ASN A 39 -15.27 26.95 18.74
CA ASN A 39 -14.23 27.90 19.14
C ASN A 39 -13.06 27.98 18.16
N GLY A 40 -12.94 27.05 17.20
CA GLY A 40 -11.91 27.03 16.16
C GLY A 40 -10.59 26.37 16.56
N GLY A 41 -10.41 25.97 17.82
CA GLY A 41 -9.22 25.30 18.33
C GLY A 41 -9.19 23.81 17.99
N PHE A 42 -8.07 23.14 18.26
CA PHE A 42 -7.89 21.72 17.98
C PHE A 42 -7.61 20.90 19.23
N SER A 43 -8.19 19.71 19.29
CA SER A 43 -7.96 18.70 20.33
C SER A 43 -6.82 17.74 19.96
N ASN A 44 -6.24 17.05 20.93
CA ASN A 44 -5.21 16.03 20.66
C ASN A 44 -5.82 14.73 20.12
N GLU A 45 -7.04 14.41 20.55
CA GLU A 45 -7.85 13.26 20.11
C GLU A 45 -9.22 13.73 19.58
N ILE A 46 -9.84 12.92 18.72
CA ILE A 46 -11.18 13.22 18.17
C ILE A 46 -12.20 13.22 19.32
N ASP A 47 -13.16 14.14 19.28
CA ASP A 47 -14.22 14.33 20.29
C ASP A 47 -13.74 14.81 21.69
N GLU A 48 -12.46 15.14 21.85
CA GLU A 48 -11.96 15.85 23.03
C GLU A 48 -12.11 17.36 22.92
N LYS A 49 -11.89 18.07 24.03
CA LYS A 49 -11.87 19.54 24.03
C LYS A 49 -10.61 20.05 23.34
N ALA A 50 -10.75 21.15 22.62
CA ALA A 50 -9.61 21.86 22.05
C ALA A 50 -8.65 22.34 23.15
N THR A 51 -7.35 22.19 22.87
CA THR A 51 -6.24 22.61 23.74
C THR A 51 -5.24 23.44 22.96
N ILE A 52 -4.41 24.24 23.63
CA ILE A 52 -3.31 24.97 23.00
C ILE A 52 -2.28 24.00 22.37
N GLN A 53 -2.05 22.82 22.95
CA GLN A 53 -1.12 21.82 22.40
C GLN A 53 -1.65 21.23 21.09
N GLY A 54 -2.91 20.80 21.05
CA GLY A 54 -3.54 20.28 19.85
C GLY A 54 -3.61 21.35 18.75
N THR A 55 -3.95 22.59 19.14
CA THR A 55 -3.97 23.74 18.24
C THR A 55 -2.59 24.06 17.66
N PHE A 56 -1.54 24.03 18.49
CA PHE A 56 -0.17 24.16 18.00
C PHE A 56 0.20 23.06 17.01
N GLY A 57 -0.13 21.80 17.33
CA GLY A 57 0.13 20.66 16.47
C GLY A 57 -0.54 20.80 15.09
N ALA A 58 -1.82 21.19 15.06
CA ALA A 58 -2.55 21.45 13.83
C ALA A 58 -1.93 22.58 12.99
N VAL A 59 -1.58 23.71 13.61
CA VAL A 59 -1.00 24.88 12.93
C VAL A 59 0.41 24.56 12.40
N LEU A 60 1.19 23.78 13.14
CA LEU A 60 2.50 23.32 12.72
C LEU A 60 2.41 22.39 11.51
N LEU A 61 1.55 21.37 11.57
CA LEU A 61 1.30 20.47 10.44
C LEU A 61 0.78 21.23 9.22
N SER A 62 -0.16 22.15 9.42
CA SER A 62 -0.69 23.01 8.35
C SER A 62 0.40 23.88 7.74
N THR A 63 1.38 24.32 8.52
CA THR A 63 2.54 25.07 7.99
C THR A 63 3.51 24.17 7.22
N LEU A 64 3.83 22.99 7.76
CA LEU A 64 4.71 22.01 7.11
C LEU A 64 4.17 21.57 5.75
N TYR A 65 2.85 21.41 5.65
CA TYR A 65 2.16 20.89 4.48
C TYR A 65 1.46 21.95 3.61
N GLY A 66 1.57 23.22 3.98
CA GLY A 66 1.05 24.32 3.18
C GLY A 66 -0.48 24.47 3.17
N PHE A 67 -1.17 23.98 4.21
CA PHE A 67 -2.63 24.03 4.38
C PHE A 67 -3.12 25.36 4.98
N ARG A 68 -2.55 26.49 4.57
CA ARG A 68 -2.93 27.81 5.10
C ARG A 68 -4.22 28.31 4.46
N ASP A 69 -5.36 27.88 4.99
CA ASP A 69 -6.66 28.49 4.69
C ASP A 69 -6.86 29.74 5.57
N GLU A 70 -7.38 30.83 5.00
CA GLU A 70 -7.73 32.05 5.76
C GLU A 70 -8.74 31.73 6.88
N ASN A 71 -9.66 30.79 6.65
CA ASN A 71 -10.65 30.36 7.64
C ASN A 71 -10.02 29.64 8.84
N LEU A 72 -8.90 28.94 8.63
CA LEU A 72 -8.17 28.26 9.71
C LEU A 72 -7.54 29.30 10.65
N ALA A 73 -6.94 30.35 10.09
CA ALA A 73 -6.26 31.38 10.88
C ALA A 73 -7.24 32.16 11.79
N GLU A 74 -8.42 32.51 11.29
CA GLU A 74 -9.44 33.22 12.08
C GLU A 74 -9.96 32.35 13.25
N GLY A 75 -10.31 31.09 12.98
CA GLY A 75 -10.79 30.17 14.02
C GLY A 75 -9.74 29.90 15.10
N VAL A 76 -8.49 29.66 14.70
CA VAL A 76 -7.38 29.43 15.66
C VAL A 76 -7.13 30.68 16.52
N THR A 77 -7.13 31.87 15.91
CA THR A 77 -6.93 33.13 16.64
C THR A 77 -8.03 33.33 17.69
N HIS A 78 -9.29 33.08 17.30
CA HIS A 78 -10.42 33.17 18.22
C HIS A 78 -10.28 32.23 19.44
N PHE A 79 -9.87 30.97 19.22
CA PHE A 79 -9.63 30.03 20.32
C PHE A 79 -8.51 30.50 21.25
N VAL A 80 -7.38 30.95 20.70
CA VAL A 80 -6.22 31.41 21.47
C VAL A 80 -6.58 32.62 22.34
N GLU A 81 -7.40 33.55 21.84
CA GLU A 81 -7.91 34.70 22.60
C GLU A 81 -8.77 34.26 23.80
N GLN A 82 -9.56 33.18 23.66
CA GLN A 82 -10.35 32.62 24.77
C GLN A 82 -9.49 31.97 25.87
N CYS A 83 -8.25 31.59 25.54
CA CYS A 83 -7.28 31.03 26.50
C CYS A 83 -6.50 32.12 27.25
N ALA A 84 -6.61 33.39 26.84
CA ALA A 84 -5.94 34.51 27.52
C ALA A 84 -6.58 34.82 28.88
N ASN A 85 -5.76 35.10 29.89
CA ASN A 85 -6.18 35.45 31.23
C ASN A 85 -5.83 36.90 31.61
N ASN A 86 -6.43 37.39 32.70
CA ASN A 86 -6.19 38.74 33.21
C ASN A 86 -4.75 39.00 33.71
N ASP A 87 -3.96 37.93 33.91
CA ASP A 87 -2.54 38.04 34.26
C ASP A 87 -1.63 38.13 33.03
N PHE A 88 -2.22 38.26 31.83
CA PHE A 88 -1.57 38.36 30.53
C PHE A 88 -0.88 37.08 30.05
N GLY A 89 -1.00 35.98 30.79
CA GLY A 89 -0.63 34.65 30.34
C GLY A 89 -1.79 33.92 29.68
N TYR A 90 -1.51 32.70 29.20
CA TYR A 90 -2.48 31.83 28.56
C TYR A 90 -2.59 30.50 29.30
N GLY A 91 -3.81 29.98 29.46
CA GLY A 91 -4.07 28.60 29.90
C GLY A 91 -4.01 27.60 28.74
N PHE A 92 -3.95 26.29 29.03
CA PHE A 92 -4.02 25.27 27.98
C PHE A 92 -5.40 25.18 27.32
N ASP A 93 -6.46 25.48 28.08
CA ASP A 93 -7.83 25.57 27.57
C ASP A 93 -8.49 26.86 28.10
N PRO A 94 -9.62 27.30 27.49
CA PRO A 94 -10.34 28.48 27.96
C PRO A 94 -10.67 28.40 29.46
N LYS A 95 -10.34 29.47 30.19
CA LYS A 95 -10.52 29.64 31.65
C LYS A 95 -9.59 28.81 32.54
N GLN A 96 -8.65 28.03 31.99
CA GLN A 96 -7.58 27.45 32.81
C GLN A 96 -6.60 28.53 33.27
N ALA A 97 -5.95 28.31 34.42
CA ALA A 97 -4.92 29.23 34.92
C ALA A 97 -3.75 29.30 33.94
N SER A 98 -3.12 30.48 33.85
CA SER A 98 -1.98 30.68 32.96
C SER A 98 -0.79 29.82 33.36
N GLU A 99 -0.19 29.17 32.37
CA GLU A 99 1.06 28.44 32.51
C GLU A 99 2.07 28.95 31.47
N LEU A 100 3.36 28.82 31.78
CA LEU A 100 4.43 29.29 30.90
C LEU A 100 4.47 28.50 29.59
N GLU A 101 4.21 27.20 29.67
CA GLU A 101 4.27 26.30 28.52
C GLU A 101 3.14 26.58 27.52
N SER A 102 1.89 26.75 27.98
CA SER A 102 0.78 27.20 27.13
C SER A 102 1.01 28.60 26.55
N THR A 103 1.63 29.51 27.31
CA THR A 103 2.00 30.84 26.81
C THR A 103 3.09 30.76 25.72
N PHE A 104 4.06 29.87 25.89
CA PHE A 104 5.09 29.59 24.88
C PHE A 104 4.47 29.05 23.57
N TYR A 105 3.63 28.02 23.65
CA TYR A 105 2.98 27.46 22.47
C TYR A 105 2.04 28.46 21.80
N THR A 106 1.31 29.26 22.57
CA THR A 106 0.47 30.35 22.06
C THR A 106 1.30 31.35 21.25
N THR A 107 2.43 31.80 21.79
CA THR A 107 3.33 32.71 21.09
C THR A 107 3.85 32.10 19.79
N TRP A 108 4.14 30.79 19.81
CA TRP A 108 4.58 30.07 18.61
C TRP A 108 3.44 29.91 17.58
N ILE A 109 2.20 29.67 18.00
CA ILE A 109 1.02 29.65 17.12
C ILE A 109 0.90 30.98 16.37
N TYR A 110 0.90 32.12 17.08
CA TYR A 110 0.83 33.45 16.46
C TYR A 110 1.93 33.63 15.41
N ARG A 111 3.16 33.22 15.73
CA ARG A 111 4.28 33.28 14.80
C ARG A 111 4.11 32.41 13.56
N LEU A 112 3.60 31.20 13.71
CA LEU A 112 3.31 30.31 12.58
C LEU A 112 2.21 30.91 11.69
N LEU A 113 1.24 31.60 12.28
CA LEU A 113 0.20 32.38 11.59
C LEU A 113 0.72 33.70 10.97
N GLY A 114 1.98 34.06 11.17
CA GLY A 114 2.58 35.29 10.63
C GLY A 114 2.21 36.56 11.39
N THR A 115 1.76 36.43 12.65
CA THR A 115 1.37 37.54 13.53
C THR A 115 2.13 37.45 14.87
N LEU A 116 1.86 38.38 15.79
CA LEU A 116 2.42 38.41 17.14
C LEU A 116 1.31 38.65 18.16
N PRO A 117 1.36 38.04 19.36
CA PRO A 117 0.50 38.45 20.46
C PRO A 117 0.92 39.84 20.97
N ASP A 118 0.18 40.39 21.94
CA ASP A 118 0.59 41.61 22.65
C ASP A 118 1.89 41.36 23.43
N THR A 119 3.00 41.75 22.79
CA THR A 119 4.37 41.51 23.24
C THR A 119 4.61 42.01 24.65
N GLN A 120 4.14 43.22 24.97
CA GLN A 120 4.37 43.84 26.27
C GLN A 120 3.61 43.12 27.38
N HIS A 121 2.38 42.68 27.11
CA HIS A 121 1.57 41.91 28.05
C HIS A 121 2.19 40.55 28.33
N VAL A 122 2.60 39.80 27.30
CA VAL A 122 3.25 38.50 27.48
C VAL A 122 4.56 38.64 28.25
N SER A 123 5.39 39.63 27.93
CA SER A 123 6.66 39.88 28.65
C SER A 123 6.43 40.25 30.12
N ASN A 124 5.37 41.00 30.43
CA ASN A 124 4.98 41.29 31.83
C ASN A 124 4.55 40.02 32.57
N TYR A 125 3.80 39.12 31.93
CA TYR A 125 3.45 37.83 32.50
C TYR A 125 4.71 37.00 32.79
N LEU A 126 5.63 36.87 31.82
CA LEU A 126 6.89 36.15 32.00
C LEU A 126 7.67 36.69 33.21
N LEU A 127 7.84 38.01 33.31
CA LEU A 127 8.52 38.64 34.45
C LEU A 127 7.85 38.39 35.80
N SER A 128 6.54 38.16 35.83
CA SER A 128 5.82 37.80 37.04
C SER A 128 6.15 36.39 37.55
N LEU A 129 6.71 35.53 36.69
CA LEU A 129 7.14 34.17 36.99
C LEU A 129 8.61 34.10 37.45
N LEU A 130 9.37 35.18 37.34
CA LEU A 130 10.78 35.23 37.74
C LEU A 130 10.91 35.19 39.27
N ASP A 131 11.48 34.11 39.79
CA ASP A 131 11.82 34.00 41.19
C ASP A 131 13.08 34.83 41.51
N ARG A 132 12.94 35.84 42.37
CA ARG A 132 14.00 36.82 42.64
C ARG A 132 15.15 36.27 43.48
N GLU A 133 14.97 35.13 44.15
CA GLU A 133 16.02 34.49 44.94
C GLU A 133 16.93 33.63 44.06
N THR A 134 16.32 32.79 43.22
CA THR A 134 17.04 31.86 42.36
C THR A 134 17.37 32.41 40.98
N MET A 135 16.73 33.52 40.58
CA MET A 135 16.77 34.12 39.25
C MET A 135 16.30 33.19 38.12
N LEU A 136 15.55 32.15 38.46
CA LEU A 136 14.96 31.19 37.55
C LEU A 136 13.45 31.48 37.40
N PHE A 137 12.88 31.08 36.27
CA PHE A 137 11.44 31.22 36.05
C PHE A 137 10.68 30.01 36.61
N ALA A 138 9.50 30.26 37.17
CA ALA A 138 8.53 29.24 37.54
C ALA A 138 7.64 28.85 36.35
N PRO A 139 7.09 27.61 36.31
CA PRO A 139 6.16 27.19 35.27
C PRO A 139 4.81 27.89 35.35
N LYS A 140 4.45 28.41 36.53
CA LYS A 140 3.26 29.24 36.79
C LYS A 140 3.47 30.05 38.06
N LYS A 141 2.60 31.04 38.29
CA LYS A 141 2.69 31.92 39.45
C LYS A 141 2.67 31.13 40.77
N GLY A 142 3.70 31.31 41.58
CA GLY A 142 3.89 30.57 42.84
C GLY A 142 4.41 29.13 42.69
N GLY A 143 4.68 28.67 41.46
CA GLY A 143 5.32 27.38 41.19
C GLY A 143 6.81 27.38 41.55
N ARG A 144 7.40 26.18 41.62
CA ARG A 144 8.84 26.03 41.88
C ARG A 144 9.63 26.40 40.61
N PRO A 145 10.63 27.31 40.70
CA PRO A 145 11.43 27.69 39.55
C PRO A 145 12.29 26.53 39.03
N SER A 146 12.49 26.47 37.70
CA SER A 146 13.20 25.37 37.02
C SER A 146 14.03 25.84 35.82
N ILE A 147 14.96 24.99 35.37
CA ILE A 147 15.77 25.25 34.17
C ILE A 147 14.90 25.20 32.89
N MET A 148 14.01 24.22 32.79
CA MET A 148 13.05 24.10 31.69
C MET A 148 12.20 25.38 31.56
N SER A 149 11.57 25.82 32.65
CA SER A 149 10.76 27.05 32.65
C SER A 149 11.61 28.28 32.26
N THR A 150 12.84 28.37 32.76
CA THR A 150 13.76 29.47 32.38
C THR A 150 14.08 29.44 30.88
N ALA A 151 14.36 28.28 30.32
CA ALA A 151 14.64 28.13 28.90
C ALA A 151 13.42 28.47 28.02
N LEU A 152 12.22 28.04 28.43
CA LEU A 152 10.96 28.37 27.75
C LEU A 152 10.66 29.87 27.81
N ALA A 153 10.93 30.56 28.94
CA ALA A 153 10.76 32.01 29.03
C ALA A 153 11.68 32.75 28.04
N PHE A 154 12.97 32.37 27.97
CA PHE A 154 13.90 32.95 27.00
C PHE A 154 13.46 32.68 25.55
N LYS A 155 13.03 31.46 25.25
CA LYS A 155 12.52 31.10 23.92
C LYS A 155 11.22 31.83 23.57
N THR A 156 10.37 32.11 24.56
CA THR A 156 9.15 32.91 24.36
C THR A 156 9.51 34.36 24.01
N LEU A 157 10.48 34.97 24.71
CA LEU A 157 10.99 36.31 24.40
C LEU A 157 11.62 36.38 22.99
N ASP A 158 12.41 35.36 22.61
CA ASP A 158 12.95 35.25 21.25
C ASP A 158 11.84 35.14 20.19
N LEU A 159 10.81 34.33 20.45
CA LEU A 159 9.60 34.28 19.62
C LEU A 159 8.80 35.59 19.63
N LEU A 160 9.04 36.52 20.54
CA LEU A 160 8.41 37.84 20.57
C LEU A 160 9.22 38.92 19.82
N ASP A 161 10.38 38.58 19.24
CA ASP A 161 11.40 39.53 18.77
C ASP A 161 11.89 40.48 19.88
N GLU A 162 11.75 40.11 21.14
CA GLU A 162 12.25 40.89 22.27
C GLU A 162 13.62 40.38 22.73
N SER A 163 14.58 41.30 22.84
CA SER A 163 15.82 40.98 23.54
C SER A 163 15.50 40.75 25.02
N TRP A 164 16.01 39.66 25.59
CA TRP A 164 15.85 39.37 27.02
C TRP A 164 16.71 40.30 27.89
N GLU A 165 17.78 40.90 27.36
CA GLU A 165 18.75 41.71 28.12
C GLU A 165 18.11 42.93 28.81
N PRO A 166 17.25 43.75 28.15
CA PRO A 166 16.62 44.91 28.77
C PRO A 166 15.44 44.54 29.69
N VAL A 167 14.88 43.34 29.52
CA VAL A 167 13.68 42.88 30.21
C VAL A 167 14.04 42.32 31.60
N LEU A 168 15.19 41.65 31.72
CA LEU A 168 15.61 41.01 32.96
C LEU A 168 16.30 41.98 33.94
N PRO A 169 16.19 41.74 35.26
CA PRO A 169 16.92 42.53 36.26
C PRO A 169 18.44 42.48 36.07
N GLU A 170 19.13 43.57 36.43
CA GLU A 170 20.60 43.62 36.44
C GLU A 170 21.19 42.44 37.24
N ASN A 171 22.21 41.78 36.67
CA ASN A 171 22.89 40.56 37.17
C ASN A 171 22.18 39.21 36.94
N THR A 172 20.95 39.18 36.42
CA THR A 172 20.23 37.91 36.15
C THR A 172 21.05 36.96 35.27
N ALA A 173 21.66 37.48 34.20
CA ALA A 173 22.47 36.69 33.27
C ALA A 173 23.68 36.02 33.95
N GLU A 174 24.40 36.73 34.82
CA GLU A 174 25.60 36.20 35.48
C GLU A 174 25.25 35.14 36.53
N VAL A 175 24.13 35.32 37.25
CA VAL A 175 23.61 34.30 38.18
C VAL A 175 23.21 33.03 37.42
N LEU A 176 22.51 33.19 36.29
CA LEU A 176 22.12 32.07 35.44
C LEU A 176 23.33 31.34 34.84
N LYS A 177 24.30 32.07 34.28
CA LYS A 177 25.56 31.48 33.77
C LYS A 177 26.25 30.61 34.80
N THR A 178 26.36 31.11 36.04
CA THR A 178 26.97 30.36 37.15
C THR A 178 26.21 29.08 37.46
N LYS A 179 24.87 29.15 37.49
CA LYS A 179 24.00 27.99 37.74
C LYS A 179 24.07 26.95 36.62
N ILE A 180 24.01 27.37 35.36
CA ILE A 180 24.08 26.48 34.19
C ILE A 180 25.44 25.78 34.15
N LYS A 181 26.54 26.51 34.34
CA LYS A 181 27.90 25.92 34.39
C LYS A 181 28.05 24.88 35.50
N LYS A 182 27.39 25.06 36.65
CA LYS A 182 27.44 24.08 37.74
C LYS A 182 26.79 22.73 37.38
N GLY A 183 25.83 22.71 36.45
CA GLY A 183 25.20 21.49 35.96
C GLY A 183 25.95 20.80 34.81
N MET A 184 27.04 21.38 34.30
CA MET A 184 27.83 20.78 33.23
C MET A 184 28.64 19.60 33.78
N VAL A 185 28.50 18.44 33.16
CA VAL A 185 29.31 17.24 33.39
C VAL A 185 30.09 16.99 32.12
N VAL A 186 31.40 17.24 32.13
CA VAL A 186 32.27 17.18 30.95
C VAL A 186 33.39 16.17 31.17
N SER A 187 33.57 15.28 30.21
CA SER A 187 34.71 14.35 30.08
C SER A 187 35.33 14.46 28.69
N ASP A 188 36.42 13.71 28.44
CA ASP A 188 37.07 13.69 27.13
C ASP A 188 36.19 13.05 26.03
N THR A 189 35.26 12.17 26.41
CA THR A 189 34.46 11.36 25.49
C THR A 189 33.01 11.81 25.38
N GLU A 190 32.44 12.30 26.48
CA GLU A 190 31.03 12.72 26.59
C GLU A 190 30.89 13.98 27.44
N ALA A 191 29.92 14.81 27.07
CA ALA A 191 29.52 15.96 27.86
C ALA A 191 28.00 16.03 27.93
N SER A 192 27.47 16.34 29.11
CA SER A 192 26.04 16.47 29.35
C SER A 192 25.71 17.53 30.40
N PHE A 193 24.45 17.96 30.45
CA PHE A 193 23.90 18.69 31.58
C PHE A 193 23.16 17.74 32.52
N ASN A 194 23.36 17.91 33.83
CA ASN A 194 22.59 17.25 34.87
C ASN A 194 22.18 18.29 35.93
N PHE A 195 20.90 18.64 35.93
CA PHE A 195 20.28 19.55 36.89
C PHE A 195 19.47 18.81 37.96
N GLY A 196 19.62 17.49 38.03
CA GLY A 196 18.91 16.62 38.96
C GLY A 196 17.48 16.29 38.54
N SER A 197 17.12 16.47 37.26
CA SER A 197 15.89 15.90 36.72
C SER A 197 16.09 14.40 36.43
N SER A 198 15.00 13.64 36.40
CA SER A 198 15.04 12.23 35.97
C SER A 198 15.23 12.10 34.46
N ASN A 199 15.06 13.19 33.70
CA ASN A 199 15.11 13.19 32.24
C ASN A 199 16.35 13.95 31.75
N ILE A 200 17.44 13.21 31.56
CA ILE A 200 18.74 13.78 31.21
C ILE A 200 18.71 14.47 29.84
N VAL A 201 17.90 13.98 28.90
CA VAL A 201 17.79 14.60 27.57
C VAL A 201 17.15 15.99 27.65
N TYR A 202 16.17 16.17 28.54
CA TYR A 202 15.57 17.48 28.78
C TYR A 202 16.59 18.45 29.39
N ASP A 203 17.36 18.00 30.38
CA ASP A 203 18.43 18.81 30.98
C ASP A 203 19.43 19.28 29.91
N ASN A 204 19.79 18.38 28.99
CA ASN A 204 20.68 18.70 27.88
C ASN A 204 20.07 19.70 26.90
N TYR A 205 18.85 19.48 26.42
CA TYR A 205 18.21 20.41 25.49
C TYR A 205 18.11 21.82 26.08
N TYR A 206 17.56 21.95 27.29
CA TYR A 206 17.36 23.25 27.92
C TYR A 206 18.67 23.89 28.36
N GLY A 207 19.65 23.11 28.80
CA GLY A 207 21.00 23.59 29.14
C GLY A 207 21.75 24.12 27.93
N ILE A 208 21.71 23.41 26.79
CA ILE A 208 22.31 23.85 25.52
C ILE A 208 21.61 25.10 25.00
N LEU A 209 20.27 25.13 25.03
CA LEU A 209 19.49 26.30 24.62
C LEU A 209 19.82 27.55 25.45
N LEU A 210 19.88 27.42 26.78
CA LEU A 210 20.28 28.53 27.64
C LEU A 210 21.73 28.92 27.44
N SER A 211 22.62 27.96 27.15
CA SER A 211 24.01 28.26 26.82
C SER A 211 24.14 29.10 25.56
N LYS A 212 23.30 28.86 24.55
CA LYS A 212 23.20 29.70 23.35
C LYS A 212 22.77 31.13 23.71
N TYR A 213 21.68 31.31 24.44
CA TYR A 213 21.20 32.66 24.80
C TYR A 213 22.16 33.42 25.70
N LEU A 214 22.71 32.75 26.70
CA LEU A 214 23.61 33.35 27.69
C LEU A 214 25.07 33.40 27.22
N LYS A 215 25.38 32.92 26.00
CA LYS A 215 26.73 32.86 25.42
C LYS A 215 27.72 32.13 26.35
N ILE A 216 27.33 30.95 26.84
CA ILE A 216 28.18 30.07 27.66
C ILE A 216 29.00 29.17 26.72
N GLU A 217 30.32 29.21 26.86
CA GLU A 217 31.23 28.31 26.13
C GLU A 217 31.04 26.86 26.62
N LEU A 218 30.63 25.97 25.71
CA LEU A 218 30.40 24.55 25.98
C LEU A 218 31.66 23.69 25.91
N GLY A 219 32.80 24.27 25.48
CA GLY A 219 34.03 23.54 25.17
C GLY A 219 33.91 22.77 23.84
N PRO A 220 34.67 21.67 23.66
CA PRO A 220 34.57 20.85 22.46
C PRO A 220 33.14 20.31 22.25
N ILE A 221 32.57 20.53 21.07
CA ILE A 221 31.19 20.11 20.74
C ILE A 221 31.06 18.59 20.56
N LYS A 222 32.14 17.90 20.16
CA LYS A 222 32.12 16.46 19.87
C LYS A 222 31.63 15.60 21.06
N PRO A 223 32.11 15.78 22.31
CA PRO A 223 31.55 15.11 23.48
C PRO A 223 30.03 15.26 23.67
N TRP A 224 29.46 16.44 23.38
CA TRP A 224 28.01 16.68 23.49
C TRP A 224 27.23 15.89 22.43
N VAL A 225 27.72 15.90 21.19
CA VAL A 225 27.12 15.14 20.08
C VAL A 225 27.21 13.64 20.33
N ASN A 226 28.35 13.15 20.86
CA ASN A 226 28.52 11.75 21.25
C ASN A 226 27.50 11.33 22.32
N PHE A 227 27.29 12.16 23.34
CA PHE A 227 26.28 11.88 24.37
C PHE A 227 24.90 11.70 23.74
N ILE A 228 24.44 12.66 22.92
CA ILE A 228 23.10 12.58 22.28
C ILE A 228 23.01 11.37 21.36
N LYS A 229 24.05 11.09 20.56
CA LYS A 229 24.12 9.90 19.71
C LYS A 229 23.95 8.61 20.53
N ASN A 230 24.62 8.50 21.66
CA ASN A 230 24.58 7.32 22.52
C ASN A 230 23.23 7.11 23.22
N MET A 231 22.33 8.10 23.13
CA MET A 231 20.95 8.00 23.61
C MET A 231 19.98 7.42 22.57
N GLN A 232 20.40 7.17 21.33
CA GLN A 232 19.53 6.55 20.33
C GLN A 232 19.27 5.06 20.65
N VAL A 233 18.03 4.61 20.44
CA VAL A 233 17.51 3.26 20.72
C VAL A 233 17.73 2.34 19.50
N PHE A 234 18.15 1.10 19.77
CA PHE A 234 18.45 0.06 18.76
C PHE A 234 18.04 -1.37 19.22
N ASP A 235 17.16 -1.49 20.20
CA ASP A 235 16.83 -2.75 20.88
C ASP A 235 15.35 -3.20 20.85
N GLY A 236 14.53 -2.71 19.90
CA GLY A 236 13.23 -3.28 19.56
C GLY A 236 12.14 -2.29 19.17
N LYS A 237 10.99 -2.32 19.88
CA LYS A 237 9.73 -1.68 19.43
C LYS A 237 9.83 -0.17 19.15
N ASN A 238 10.81 0.52 19.73
CA ASN A 238 11.04 1.96 19.57
C ASN A 238 12.39 2.24 18.89
N ASP A 239 12.90 1.33 18.05
CA ASP A 239 14.13 1.51 17.28
C ASP A 239 14.12 2.86 16.55
N GLY A 240 15.24 3.58 16.64
CA GLY A 240 15.39 4.92 16.09
C GLY A 240 15.03 6.08 17.01
N SER A 241 14.22 5.86 18.06
CA SER A 241 13.90 6.87 19.08
C SER A 241 15.09 7.20 20.01
N PHE A 242 14.91 8.09 20.99
CA PHE A 242 15.94 8.41 21.99
C PHE A 242 15.47 8.12 23.41
N TYR A 243 16.34 7.51 24.22
CA TYR A 243 16.11 7.33 25.66
C TYR A 243 16.01 8.69 26.36
N ASP A 244 15.23 8.76 27.44
CA ASP A 244 15.04 9.98 28.21
C ASP A 244 15.93 10.06 29.47
N ASP A 245 16.46 8.91 29.91
CA ASP A 245 17.25 8.73 31.12
C ASP A 245 18.58 7.98 30.85
N ILE A 246 19.56 8.11 31.76
CA ILE A 246 20.90 7.47 31.62
C ILE A 246 20.86 5.95 31.77
N ALA A 247 19.90 5.42 32.53
CA ALA A 247 19.69 3.98 32.70
C ALA A 247 19.06 3.34 31.45
N LYS A 248 18.57 4.15 30.51
CA LYS A 248 17.98 3.75 29.22
C LYS A 248 16.71 2.92 29.42
N GLU A 249 15.87 3.31 30.38
CA GLU A 249 14.64 2.59 30.69
C GLU A 249 13.46 3.06 29.85
N TYR A 250 13.38 4.35 29.53
CA TYR A 250 12.27 4.92 28.78
C TYR A 250 12.74 5.68 27.54
N SER A 251 11.96 5.58 26.46
CA SER A 251 12.11 6.39 25.25
C SER A 251 10.75 6.89 24.76
N GLY A 252 10.73 7.98 24.01
CA GLY A 252 9.49 8.52 23.48
C GLY A 252 9.67 9.71 22.55
N MET A 253 8.56 10.27 22.07
CA MET A 253 8.57 11.35 21.11
C MET A 253 9.29 12.61 21.63
N GLU A 254 9.04 13.01 22.88
CA GLU A 254 9.64 14.25 23.41
C GLU A 254 11.15 14.15 23.61
N SER A 255 11.68 13.02 24.10
CA SER A 255 13.13 12.81 24.19
C SER A 255 13.77 12.76 22.80
N THR A 256 13.10 12.16 21.81
CA THR A 256 13.52 12.19 20.41
C THR A 256 13.62 13.62 19.88
N ILE A 257 12.56 14.44 20.01
CA ILE A 257 12.60 15.81 19.50
C ILE A 257 13.60 16.69 20.26
N HIS A 258 13.73 16.54 21.57
CA HIS A 258 14.74 17.28 22.34
C HIS A 258 16.17 16.89 21.97
N SER A 259 16.42 15.61 21.66
CA SER A 259 17.70 15.15 21.13
C SER A 259 18.01 15.79 19.76
N LEU A 260 17.05 15.77 18.83
CA LEU A 260 17.22 16.38 17.51
C LEU A 260 17.43 17.91 17.58
N LEU A 261 16.66 18.59 18.43
CA LEU A 261 16.84 20.02 18.67
C LEU A 261 18.19 20.32 19.32
N SER A 262 18.69 19.45 20.20
CA SER A 262 20.02 19.60 20.80
C SER A 262 21.13 19.48 19.75
N LEU A 263 21.06 18.49 18.85
CA LEU A 263 21.99 18.35 17.74
C LEU A 263 21.99 19.60 16.84
N LYS A 264 20.80 20.10 16.50
CA LYS A 264 20.65 21.33 15.73
C LYS A 264 21.29 22.53 16.43
N LEU A 265 21.00 22.75 17.71
CA LEU A 265 21.55 23.88 18.48
C LEU A 265 23.08 23.79 18.60
N LEU A 266 23.63 22.59 18.81
CA LEU A 266 25.08 22.37 18.83
C LEU A 266 25.72 22.70 17.48
N ALA A 267 25.06 22.37 16.36
CA ALA A 267 25.54 22.72 15.03
C ALA A 267 25.53 24.25 14.81
N GLU A 268 24.50 24.95 15.29
CA GLU A 268 24.43 26.41 15.26
C GLU A 268 25.54 27.06 16.11
N ILE A 269 25.74 26.59 17.35
CA ILE A 269 26.80 27.07 18.25
C ILE A 269 28.17 26.86 17.57
N HIS A 270 28.44 25.66 17.05
CA HIS A 270 29.69 25.34 16.37
C HIS A 270 29.95 26.23 15.16
N SER A 271 28.93 26.47 14.33
CA SER A 271 29.01 27.36 13.16
C SER A 271 29.31 28.79 13.57
N SER A 272 28.63 29.30 14.61
CA SER A 272 28.80 30.66 15.10
C SER A 272 30.17 30.93 15.72
N GLU A 273 30.72 29.98 16.49
CA GLU A 273 32.03 30.12 17.13
C GLU A 273 33.19 30.03 16.13
N ASN A 274 33.03 29.28 15.04
CA ASN A 274 34.11 28.99 14.08
C ASN A 274 34.01 29.73 12.75
N ASN A 275 32.93 30.50 12.51
CA ASN A 275 32.61 31.12 11.23
C ASN A 275 32.69 30.11 10.05
N LYS A 276 32.19 28.89 10.29
CA LYS A 276 32.17 27.77 9.33
C LYS A 276 30.74 27.43 8.93
N ALA A 277 30.58 26.73 7.81
CA ALA A 277 29.31 26.13 7.43
C ALA A 277 28.76 25.25 8.57
N MET A 278 27.44 25.28 8.76
CA MET A 278 26.76 24.49 9.78
C MET A 278 27.03 23.00 9.55
N PRO A 279 27.66 22.29 10.50
CA PRO A 279 27.90 20.87 10.35
C PRO A 279 26.58 20.11 10.40
N ASP A 280 26.47 19.05 9.59
CA ASP A 280 25.31 18.17 9.62
C ASP A 280 25.55 17.04 10.64
N PHE A 281 25.20 17.30 11.90
CA PHE A 281 25.33 16.32 12.97
C PHE A 281 24.28 15.19 12.90
N PHE A 282 23.23 15.33 12.08
CA PHE A 282 22.26 14.25 11.87
C PHE A 282 22.87 13.06 11.12
N LYS A 283 23.98 13.24 10.40
CA LYS A 283 24.75 12.13 9.79
C LYS A 283 25.42 11.19 10.79
N LEU A 284 25.43 11.54 12.08
CA LEU A 284 26.10 10.77 13.12
C LEU A 284 25.17 9.80 13.86
N ILE A 285 23.87 9.96 13.69
CA ILE A 285 22.81 9.08 14.20
C ILE A 285 22.32 8.16 13.08
N ASP A 286 21.63 7.09 13.44
CA ASP A 286 20.96 6.24 12.45
C ASP A 286 19.70 6.94 11.95
N LYS A 287 19.79 7.51 10.75
CA LYS A 287 18.73 8.33 10.16
C LYS A 287 17.57 7.45 9.65
N GLU A 288 17.85 6.25 9.19
CA GLU A 288 16.86 5.34 8.63
C GLU A 288 15.91 4.86 9.73
N GLU A 289 16.47 4.32 10.82
CA GLU A 289 15.67 3.88 11.97
C GLU A 289 14.90 5.04 12.61
N LEU A 290 15.53 6.22 12.73
CA LEU A 290 14.82 7.40 13.20
C LEU A 290 13.66 7.79 12.29
N THR A 291 13.83 7.70 10.98
CA THR A 291 12.76 8.00 10.02
C THR A 291 11.61 7.01 10.21
N ASN A 292 11.90 5.71 10.30
CA ASN A 292 10.91 4.66 10.58
C ASN A 292 10.14 4.91 11.90
N TYR A 293 10.84 5.31 12.97
CA TYR A 293 10.20 5.66 14.23
C TYR A 293 9.26 6.84 14.10
N LEU A 294 9.68 7.90 13.41
CA LEU A 294 8.87 9.10 13.25
C LEU A 294 7.65 8.80 12.37
N THR A 295 7.80 8.06 11.28
CA THR A 295 6.70 7.77 10.35
C THR A 295 5.64 6.84 10.92
N SER A 296 6.00 5.95 11.85
CA SER A 296 5.07 4.99 12.49
C SER A 296 4.09 5.58 13.52
N GLN A 297 4.09 6.89 13.74
CA GLN A 297 3.24 7.53 14.76
C GLN A 297 1.88 7.93 14.18
N GLU A 298 0.78 7.41 14.75
CA GLU A 298 -0.56 7.53 14.12
C GLU A 298 -1.73 7.97 15.03
N GLU A 299 -1.61 7.92 16.36
CA GLU A 299 -2.82 7.94 17.22
C GLU A 299 -3.23 9.35 17.73
N ASN A 300 -2.29 10.30 17.81
CA ASN A 300 -2.50 11.55 18.53
C ASN A 300 -1.95 12.77 17.76
N LEU A 301 -2.75 13.84 17.62
CA LEU A 301 -2.37 15.03 16.85
C LEU A 301 -1.07 15.68 17.35
N TRP A 302 -0.86 15.74 18.67
CA TRP A 302 0.38 16.25 19.24
C TRP A 302 1.56 15.39 18.81
N ILE A 303 1.49 14.06 19.02
CA ILE A 303 2.59 13.15 18.69
C ILE A 303 2.91 13.18 17.19
N VAL A 304 1.90 13.16 16.33
CA VAL A 304 2.07 13.26 14.86
C VAL A 304 2.72 14.60 14.50
N SER A 305 2.27 15.72 15.07
CA SER A 305 2.89 17.02 14.79
C SER A 305 4.36 17.07 15.18
N ARG A 306 4.73 16.43 16.30
CA ARG A 306 6.10 16.35 16.80
C ARG A 306 6.95 15.43 15.93
N SER A 307 6.40 14.29 15.51
CA SER A 307 7.05 13.39 14.56
C SER A 307 7.43 14.11 13.26
N HIS A 308 6.45 14.80 12.65
CA HIS A 308 6.65 15.51 11.38
C HIS A 308 7.58 16.71 11.53
N PHE A 309 7.60 17.34 12.71
CA PHE A 309 8.63 18.31 13.05
C PHE A 309 10.03 17.69 13.12
N GLY A 310 10.14 16.47 13.65
CA GLY A 310 11.36 15.65 13.64
C GLY A 310 11.83 15.34 12.21
N LEU A 311 10.92 14.90 11.33
CA LEU A 311 11.21 14.66 9.91
C LEU A 311 11.72 15.92 9.22
N ALA A 312 11.11 17.08 9.54
CA ALA A 312 11.56 18.36 9.01
C ALA A 312 12.93 18.80 9.56
N LEU A 313 13.28 18.46 10.81
CA LEU A 313 14.61 18.70 11.39
C LEU A 313 15.71 17.92 10.66
N ILE A 314 15.43 16.68 10.28
CA ILE A 314 16.40 15.80 9.58
C ILE A 314 16.34 15.92 8.05
N GLY A 315 15.45 16.75 7.51
CA GLY A 315 15.32 17.03 6.09
C GLY A 315 14.48 16.04 5.28
N GLU A 316 13.75 15.13 5.93
CA GLU A 316 12.96 14.07 5.27
C GLU A 316 11.47 14.40 5.11
N ILE A 317 11.01 15.58 5.57
CA ILE A 317 9.60 15.98 5.43
C ILE A 317 9.12 16.00 3.96
N PHE A 318 10.03 16.20 3.00
CA PHE A 318 9.69 16.26 1.58
C PHE A 318 9.50 14.88 0.94
N GLU A 319 9.80 13.78 1.65
CA GLU A 319 9.39 12.44 1.22
C GLU A 319 7.86 12.29 1.22
N PHE A 320 7.16 13.09 2.06
CA PHE A 320 5.70 13.16 2.15
C PHE A 320 5.07 14.17 1.18
N VAL A 321 5.89 14.76 0.29
CA VAL A 321 5.45 15.74 -0.70
C VAL A 321 5.87 15.26 -2.08
N GLU A 322 4.88 14.80 -2.86
CA GLU A 322 5.09 14.48 -4.26
C GLU A 322 5.32 15.76 -5.06
N THR A 323 6.41 15.81 -5.82
CA THR A 323 6.78 16.98 -6.60
C THR A 323 6.86 16.66 -8.09
N PHE A 324 6.28 17.55 -8.90
CA PHE A 324 6.24 17.42 -10.34
C PHE A 324 6.66 18.75 -10.98
N VAL A 325 7.54 18.67 -11.97
CA VAL A 325 7.90 19.80 -12.84
C VAL A 325 7.38 19.47 -14.22
N GLU A 326 6.45 20.27 -14.71
CA GLU A 326 5.81 20.10 -16.01
C GLU A 326 6.09 21.33 -16.89
N TRP A 327 6.01 21.13 -18.20
CA TRP A 327 6.03 22.22 -19.16
C TRP A 327 4.60 22.54 -19.58
N GLU A 328 4.29 23.82 -19.72
CA GLU A 328 3.02 24.29 -20.29
C GLU A 328 3.30 25.33 -21.38
N THR A 329 2.43 25.41 -22.38
CA THR A 329 2.42 26.53 -23.33
C THR A 329 1.95 27.81 -22.62
N ILE A 330 2.12 28.99 -23.24
CA ILE A 330 1.61 30.26 -22.68
C ILE A 330 0.09 30.21 -22.39
N ASN A 331 -0.67 29.41 -23.15
CA ASN A 331 -2.13 29.28 -22.98
C ASN A 331 -2.52 28.30 -21.87
N GLY A 332 -1.56 27.64 -21.20
CA GLY A 332 -1.80 26.67 -20.14
C GLY A 332 -1.98 25.22 -20.61
N ASP A 333 -1.85 24.95 -21.92
CA ASP A 333 -1.92 23.59 -22.45
C ASP A 333 -0.63 22.83 -22.14
N LYS A 334 -0.76 21.58 -21.69
CA LYS A 334 0.38 20.66 -21.51
C LYS A 334 0.79 20.07 -22.85
N PRO A 335 1.95 20.41 -23.41
CA PRO A 335 2.41 19.84 -24.67
C PRO A 335 2.77 18.36 -24.46
N LYS A 336 2.37 17.50 -25.41
CA LYS A 336 2.78 16.08 -25.40
C LYS A 336 4.28 15.92 -25.67
N GLU A 337 4.84 16.82 -26.47
CA GLU A 337 6.24 16.84 -26.91
C GLU A 337 6.74 18.29 -26.85
N LEU A 338 7.98 18.51 -26.43
CA LEU A 338 8.57 19.85 -26.42
C LEU A 338 9.14 20.15 -27.81
N ILE A 339 8.44 20.99 -28.55
CA ILE A 339 8.81 21.31 -29.93
C ILE A 339 9.60 22.62 -29.98
N GLU A 340 10.65 22.65 -30.80
CA GLU A 340 11.45 23.83 -31.12
C GLU A 340 10.57 24.96 -31.68
N GLY A 341 10.82 26.19 -31.22
CA GLY A 341 9.99 27.35 -31.53
C GLY A 341 8.76 27.55 -30.64
N THR A 342 8.50 26.67 -29.67
CA THR A 342 7.41 26.86 -28.70
C THR A 342 7.82 27.82 -27.58
N ASP A 343 6.94 28.76 -27.25
CA ASP A 343 7.06 29.52 -26.01
C ASP A 343 6.42 28.74 -24.85
N LEU A 344 7.25 28.35 -23.89
CA LEU A 344 6.86 27.48 -22.77
C LEU A 344 7.00 28.19 -21.42
N ARG A 345 6.34 27.67 -20.40
CA ARG A 345 6.53 27.99 -18.99
C ARG A 345 6.70 26.69 -18.21
N LEU A 346 7.36 26.78 -17.06
CA LEU A 346 7.42 25.67 -16.13
C LEU A 346 6.28 25.80 -15.12
N VAL A 347 5.64 24.68 -14.85
CA VAL A 347 4.66 24.54 -13.77
C VAL A 347 5.19 23.55 -12.78
N PHE A 348 5.38 24.01 -11.56
CA PHE A 348 5.75 23.17 -10.43
C PHE A 348 4.52 22.85 -9.59
N THR A 349 4.34 21.58 -9.30
CA THR A 349 3.29 21.08 -8.43
C THR A 349 3.95 20.37 -7.26
N ALA A 350 3.52 20.72 -6.05
CA ALA A 350 3.76 19.92 -4.85
C ALA A 350 2.40 19.42 -4.33
N LYS A 351 2.28 18.11 -4.10
CA LYS A 351 1.11 17.45 -3.52
C LYS A 351 1.50 16.73 -2.25
N THR A 352 0.65 16.76 -1.25
CA THR A 352 0.79 15.94 -0.03
C THR A 352 0.09 14.59 -0.22
N PHE A 353 0.25 13.67 0.73
CA PHE A 353 -0.38 12.33 0.79
C PHE A 353 -1.91 12.33 0.55
N SER A 354 -2.62 13.43 0.83
CA SER A 354 -4.06 13.59 0.57
C SER A 354 -4.40 14.19 -0.81
N SER A 355 -3.43 14.22 -1.74
CA SER A 355 -3.50 14.96 -3.01
C SER A 355 -3.75 16.46 -2.87
N LEU A 356 -3.67 17.00 -1.65
CA LEU A 356 -3.78 18.43 -1.39
C LEU A 356 -2.53 19.14 -1.91
N ARG A 357 -2.73 20.30 -2.53
CA ARG A 357 -1.63 21.08 -3.12
C ARG A 357 -0.94 21.89 -2.03
N HIS A 358 0.37 21.78 -1.95
CA HIS A 358 1.18 22.48 -0.97
C HIS A 358 1.40 23.94 -1.39
N GLY A 359 0.83 24.88 -0.64
CA GLY A 359 1.11 26.32 -0.77
C GLY A 359 2.15 26.79 0.25
N GLY A 360 3.07 27.67 -0.14
CA GLY A 360 4.03 28.29 0.80
C GLY A 360 5.50 27.91 0.61
N LEU A 361 5.85 27.28 -0.51
CA LEU A 361 7.24 27.05 -0.91
C LEU A 361 7.78 28.25 -1.71
N ASP A 362 9.03 28.64 -1.46
CA ASP A 362 9.85 29.45 -2.36
C ASP A 362 10.52 28.50 -3.35
N ILE A 363 9.97 28.43 -4.57
CA ILE A 363 10.46 27.56 -5.63
C ILE A 363 11.36 28.36 -6.58
N LYS A 364 12.54 27.81 -6.86
CA LYS A 364 13.47 28.33 -7.87
C LYS A 364 13.98 27.21 -8.74
N SER A 365 14.01 27.40 -10.06
CA SER A 365 14.61 26.44 -10.99
C SER A 365 15.78 27.03 -11.74
N LYS A 366 16.75 26.16 -12.05
CA LYS A 366 17.84 26.40 -12.97
C LYS A 366 17.64 25.51 -14.18
N ILE A 367 17.60 26.11 -15.37
CA ILE A 367 17.46 25.39 -16.64
C ILE A 367 18.82 25.34 -17.32
N LEU A 368 19.19 24.14 -17.72
CA LEU A 368 20.46 23.80 -18.34
C LEU A 368 20.17 23.20 -19.72
N PHE A 369 20.51 23.92 -20.79
CA PHE A 369 20.46 23.39 -22.17
C PHE A 369 21.82 22.83 -22.56
N LYS A 370 21.87 21.58 -23.02
CA LYS A 370 23.07 21.02 -23.64
C LYS A 370 23.22 21.66 -25.02
N ALA A 371 24.22 22.53 -25.20
CA ALA A 371 24.43 23.24 -26.46
C ALA A 371 25.27 22.40 -27.43
N GLU A 372 24.95 22.46 -28.73
CA GLU A 372 25.55 21.71 -29.85
C GLU A 372 27.09 21.70 -29.90
N ASN A 373 27.80 22.62 -29.23
CA ASN A 373 29.25 22.78 -29.40
C ASN A 373 30.06 23.05 -28.11
N LYS A 374 29.53 22.77 -26.90
CA LYS A 374 30.29 22.89 -25.64
C LYS A 374 29.86 21.84 -24.60
N GLU A 375 30.83 21.25 -23.91
CA GLU A 375 30.64 20.40 -22.69
C GLU A 375 29.94 21.14 -21.52
N SER A 376 29.58 22.42 -21.68
CA SER A 376 28.96 23.23 -20.65
C SER A 376 27.54 23.64 -21.04
N PHE A 377 26.60 23.32 -20.16
CA PHE A 377 25.23 23.78 -20.25
C PHE A 377 25.17 25.31 -20.15
N GLY A 378 24.54 25.97 -21.13
CA GLY A 378 24.24 27.40 -21.02
C GLY A 378 23.16 27.61 -19.96
N ALA A 379 23.55 27.92 -18.72
CA ALA A 379 22.61 28.11 -17.63
C ALA A 379 21.76 29.37 -17.86
N LEU A 380 20.44 29.21 -17.95
CA LEU A 380 19.54 30.34 -17.73
C LEU A 380 19.66 30.78 -16.27
N LYS A 381 19.58 32.10 -16.03
CA LYS A 381 19.47 32.66 -14.66
C LYS A 381 18.30 31.99 -13.94
N ALA A 382 18.44 31.78 -12.63
CA ALA A 382 17.40 31.22 -11.78
C ALA A 382 16.01 31.81 -12.10
N ILE A 383 15.03 30.93 -12.24
CA ILE A 383 13.64 31.24 -12.53
C ILE A 383 12.85 31.06 -11.24
N SER A 384 12.21 32.13 -10.78
CA SER A 384 11.29 32.10 -9.64
C SER A 384 9.89 31.73 -10.08
N TYR A 385 9.10 31.21 -9.14
CA TYR A 385 7.71 30.85 -9.35
C TYR A 385 6.80 31.64 -8.43
N THR A 386 5.58 31.89 -8.89
CA THR A 386 4.48 32.42 -8.07
C THR A 386 3.43 31.34 -7.88
N PHE A 387 2.91 31.17 -6.66
CA PHE A 387 1.80 30.27 -6.41
C PHE A 387 0.48 30.87 -6.93
N ASP A 388 -0.13 30.21 -7.91
CA ASP A 388 -1.43 30.54 -8.46
C ASP A 388 -2.52 29.91 -7.59
N GLN A 389 -3.34 30.74 -6.95
CA GLN A 389 -4.38 30.30 -6.02
C GLN A 389 -5.55 29.57 -6.70
N GLU A 390 -5.89 29.96 -7.93
CA GLU A 390 -7.01 29.36 -8.68
C GLU A 390 -6.62 27.97 -9.19
N ARG A 391 -5.41 27.85 -9.76
CA ARG A 391 -4.87 26.58 -10.29
C ARG A 391 -4.26 25.70 -9.20
N ARG A 392 -3.94 26.27 -8.03
CA ARG A 392 -3.21 25.63 -6.91
C ARG A 392 -1.88 25.02 -7.35
N GLN A 393 -1.11 25.78 -8.13
CA GLN A 393 0.17 25.37 -8.71
C GLN A 393 1.16 26.53 -8.72
N TYR A 394 2.45 26.23 -8.74
CA TYR A 394 3.50 27.24 -8.88
C TYR A 394 3.79 27.45 -10.36
N ILE A 395 3.64 28.68 -10.86
CA ILE A 395 3.87 29.01 -12.27
C ILE A 395 5.14 29.85 -12.37
N SER A 396 6.03 29.47 -13.27
CA SER A 396 7.27 30.21 -13.51
C SER A 396 6.97 31.62 -14.01
N GLU A 397 7.63 32.62 -13.45
CA GLU A 397 7.44 34.04 -13.84
C GLU A 397 7.94 34.36 -15.25
N LYS A 398 8.85 33.54 -15.79
CA LYS A 398 9.48 33.74 -17.10
C LYS A 398 8.98 32.74 -18.12
N VAL A 399 8.69 33.24 -19.32
CA VAL A 399 8.53 32.42 -20.52
C VAL A 399 9.91 31.97 -21.01
N ILE A 400 10.00 30.71 -21.37
CA ILE A 400 11.18 30.03 -21.90
C ILE A 400 10.94 29.84 -23.39
N GLN A 401 11.72 30.55 -24.21
CA GLN A 401 11.65 30.44 -25.66
C GLN A 401 12.57 29.31 -26.13
N THR A 402 12.06 28.36 -26.89
CA THR A 402 12.85 27.21 -27.39
C THR A 402 13.47 27.43 -28.77
N ASN A 403 13.52 28.68 -29.26
CA ASN A 403 14.11 29.03 -30.56
C ASN A 403 15.57 28.61 -30.69
N ASN A 404 15.89 27.82 -31.73
CA ASN A 404 17.21 27.23 -31.97
C ASN A 404 17.72 26.46 -30.73
N LYS A 405 16.81 25.84 -29.98
CA LYS A 405 17.11 24.96 -28.84
C LYS A 405 16.59 23.58 -29.17
N VAL A 406 17.50 22.70 -29.58
CA VAL A 406 17.23 21.28 -29.81
C VAL A 406 18.18 20.47 -28.93
N GLY A 407 17.72 19.33 -28.41
CA GLY A 407 18.48 18.47 -27.51
C GLY A 407 17.93 18.40 -26.09
N LYS A 408 18.73 17.81 -25.18
CA LYS A 408 18.35 17.62 -23.78
C LYS A 408 18.32 18.94 -23.00
N VAL A 409 17.26 19.09 -22.20
CA VAL A 409 17.09 20.15 -21.21
C VAL A 409 16.97 19.53 -19.81
N LEU A 410 17.85 19.95 -18.91
CA LEU A 410 17.81 19.58 -17.50
C LEU A 410 17.25 20.77 -16.70
N VAL A 411 16.26 20.50 -15.86
CA VAL A 411 15.66 21.46 -14.94
C VAL A 411 15.94 20.99 -13.52
N GLU A 412 16.78 21.73 -12.81
CA GLU A 412 17.05 21.55 -11.38
C GLU A 412 16.16 22.52 -10.61
N THR A 413 15.22 22.00 -9.83
CA THR A 413 14.24 22.78 -9.08
C THR A 413 14.51 22.65 -7.58
N LYS A 414 14.79 23.77 -6.93
CA LYS A 414 14.94 23.87 -5.48
C LYS A 414 13.66 24.44 -4.89
N GLY A 415 13.07 23.72 -3.95
CA GLY A 415 12.00 24.24 -3.10
C GLY A 415 12.51 24.50 -1.69
N GLU A 416 12.13 25.65 -1.13
CA GLU A 416 12.53 26.05 0.22
C GLU A 416 11.31 26.55 1.01
N MET A 417 11.25 26.26 2.30
CA MET A 417 10.33 26.92 3.22
C MET A 417 11.06 27.34 4.48
N ASN A 418 10.65 28.47 5.06
CA ASN A 418 11.17 28.94 6.34
C ASN A 418 10.11 28.73 7.42
N ILE A 419 10.40 27.85 8.38
CA ILE A 419 9.48 27.50 9.46
C ILE A 419 10.01 28.09 10.76
N VAL A 420 9.18 28.85 11.48
CA VAL A 420 9.58 29.48 12.74
C VAL A 420 10.03 28.41 13.75
N GLY A 421 11.20 28.62 14.36
CA GLY A 421 11.84 27.68 15.29
C GLY A 421 12.65 26.56 14.60
N LEU A 422 12.36 26.26 13.34
CA LEU A 422 13.07 25.26 12.55
C LEU A 422 14.10 25.87 11.58
N GLY A 423 13.85 27.07 11.07
CA GLY A 423 14.67 27.70 10.05
C GLY A 423 14.30 27.21 8.64
N LYS A 424 15.26 27.28 7.72
CA LYS A 424 15.06 26.91 6.32
C LYS A 424 15.13 25.39 6.15
N VAL A 425 14.08 24.81 5.58
CA VAL A 425 14.02 23.42 5.10
C VAL A 425 13.95 23.46 3.57
N SER A 426 14.69 22.59 2.88
CA SER A 426 14.74 22.60 1.41
C SER A 426 14.94 21.23 0.80
N PHE A 427 14.48 21.07 -0.44
CA PHE A 427 14.74 19.91 -1.29
C PHE A 427 15.21 20.36 -2.68
N ILE A 428 15.79 19.42 -3.44
CA ILE A 428 16.16 19.60 -4.85
C ILE A 428 15.52 18.47 -5.66
N LYS A 429 14.87 18.82 -6.76
CA LYS A 429 14.27 17.90 -7.73
C LYS A 429 14.85 18.17 -9.11
N GLU A 430 15.34 17.13 -9.76
CA GLU A 430 15.83 17.20 -11.13
C GLU A 430 14.83 16.55 -12.09
N THR A 431 14.59 17.20 -13.22
CA THR A 431 13.80 16.66 -14.33
C THR A 431 14.52 16.89 -15.65
N GLN A 432 14.55 15.86 -16.49
CA GLN A 432 15.19 15.92 -17.81
C GLN A 432 14.13 15.71 -18.88
N ASN A 433 14.14 16.56 -19.90
CA ASN A 433 13.29 16.44 -21.09
C ASN A 433 14.15 16.64 -22.34
N SER A 434 13.59 16.39 -23.53
CA SER A 434 14.22 16.71 -24.81
C SER A 434 13.34 17.69 -25.58
N ILE A 435 13.97 18.71 -26.15
CA ILE A 435 13.32 19.62 -27.10
C ILE A 435 13.72 19.17 -28.50
N GLY A 436 12.74 18.86 -29.34
CA GLY A 436 12.94 18.32 -30.67
C GLY A 436 12.13 19.03 -31.75
N TYR A 437 12.16 18.49 -32.95
CA TYR A 437 11.26 18.88 -34.04
C TYR A 437 9.91 18.16 -33.91
N LYS A 438 8.86 18.77 -34.44
CA LYS A 438 7.61 18.05 -34.70
C LYS A 438 7.84 17.05 -35.82
N ILE A 439 7.57 15.77 -35.56
CA ILE A 439 7.72 14.68 -36.52
C ILE A 439 6.36 14.11 -36.94
N GLU A 440 6.14 14.08 -38.26
CA GLU A 440 5.02 13.42 -38.91
C GLU A 440 5.55 12.32 -39.81
N ILE A 441 5.03 11.12 -39.63
CA ILE A 441 5.38 9.96 -40.45
C ILE A 441 4.15 9.61 -41.27
N ILE A 442 4.31 9.55 -42.59
CA ILE A 442 3.27 9.12 -43.53
C ILE A 442 3.64 7.70 -43.97
N PRO A 443 3.04 6.66 -43.37
CA PRO A 443 3.32 5.28 -43.73
C PRO A 443 2.48 4.83 -44.92
N SER A 444 3.02 3.91 -45.70
CA SER A 444 2.35 3.12 -46.71
C SER A 444 2.84 1.68 -46.56
N ALA A 445 1.94 0.72 -46.36
CA ALA A 445 2.28 -0.69 -46.27
C ALA A 445 1.38 -1.50 -47.21
N SER A 446 1.95 -2.46 -47.94
CA SER A 446 1.16 -3.31 -48.83
C SER A 446 1.75 -4.71 -49.01
N VAL A 447 0.89 -5.70 -49.20
CA VAL A 447 1.27 -7.08 -49.56
C VAL A 447 0.48 -7.53 -50.77
N ALA A 448 1.16 -7.99 -51.81
CA ALA A 448 0.55 -8.40 -53.09
C ALA A 448 -0.43 -7.34 -53.66
N GLY A 449 -0.13 -6.05 -53.47
CA GLY A 449 -0.96 -4.93 -53.93
C GLY A 449 -2.18 -4.59 -53.05
N THR A 450 -2.36 -5.27 -51.90
CA THR A 450 -3.38 -4.93 -50.91
C THR A 450 -2.76 -4.07 -49.81
N GLU A 451 -3.37 -2.92 -49.53
CA GLU A 451 -2.93 -1.97 -48.50
C GLU A 451 -3.18 -2.51 -47.09
N ILE A 452 -2.24 -2.27 -46.18
CA ILE A 452 -2.32 -2.65 -44.77
C ILE A 452 -2.35 -1.36 -43.93
N GLU A 453 -3.41 -1.17 -43.16
CA GLU A 453 -3.52 -0.03 -42.25
C GLU A 453 -2.53 -0.15 -41.08
N ILE A 454 -2.17 0.99 -40.47
CA ILE A 454 -1.33 1.03 -39.27
C ILE A 454 -1.95 0.16 -38.17
N GLY A 455 -1.14 -0.70 -37.54
CA GLY A 455 -1.59 -1.68 -36.55
C GLY A 455 -2.21 -2.95 -37.15
N GLY A 456 -2.41 -3.00 -38.47
CA GLY A 456 -2.87 -4.20 -39.18
C GLY A 456 -1.83 -5.32 -39.23
N THR A 457 -2.26 -6.50 -39.67
CA THR A 457 -1.41 -7.68 -39.76
C THR A 457 -0.53 -7.65 -41.00
N ALA A 458 0.78 -7.63 -40.81
CA ALA A 458 1.79 -7.78 -41.85
C ALA A 458 2.24 -9.24 -41.94
N SER A 459 2.26 -9.76 -43.17
CA SER A 459 2.81 -11.08 -43.48
C SER A 459 4.13 -10.95 -44.24
N ILE A 460 4.84 -12.07 -44.40
CA ILE A 460 6.03 -12.13 -45.26
C ILE A 460 5.68 -11.60 -46.66
N GLY A 461 6.58 -10.81 -47.23
CA GLY A 461 6.42 -10.13 -48.51
C GLY A 461 5.73 -8.76 -48.41
N THR A 462 5.35 -8.30 -47.22
CA THR A 462 4.85 -6.93 -47.03
C THR A 462 5.95 -5.91 -47.31
N GLU A 463 5.65 -4.92 -48.17
CA GLU A 463 6.50 -3.77 -48.47
C GLU A 463 6.02 -2.57 -47.64
N PHE A 464 6.96 -1.86 -47.01
CA PHE A 464 6.72 -0.68 -46.19
C PHE A 464 7.51 0.51 -46.76
N ASP A 465 6.83 1.62 -46.97
CA ASP A 465 7.40 2.91 -47.34
C ASP A 465 6.99 3.96 -46.31
N PHE A 466 7.96 4.74 -45.83
CA PHE A 466 7.73 5.77 -44.82
C PHE A 466 8.31 7.11 -45.28
N VAL A 467 7.46 8.12 -45.33
CA VAL A 467 7.86 9.51 -45.57
C VAL A 467 7.91 10.25 -44.23
N VAL A 468 9.07 10.83 -43.90
CA VAL A 468 9.30 11.57 -42.66
C VAL A 468 9.27 13.08 -42.95
N LYS A 469 8.38 13.81 -42.26
CA LYS A 469 8.29 15.27 -42.32
C LYS A 469 8.63 15.86 -40.96
N LEU A 470 9.57 16.81 -40.97
CA LEU A 470 10.04 17.50 -39.78
C LEU A 470 9.62 18.97 -39.83
N SER A 471 9.17 19.55 -38.72
CA SER A 471 8.81 20.96 -38.66
C SER A 471 9.13 21.60 -37.31
N SER A 472 9.40 22.90 -37.36
CA SER A 472 9.46 23.80 -36.20
C SER A 472 8.15 24.58 -36.09
N LEU A 473 7.77 25.00 -34.88
CA LEU A 473 6.58 25.83 -34.69
C LEU A 473 6.77 27.28 -35.14
N ASN A 474 8.01 27.77 -35.20
CA ASN A 474 8.30 29.16 -35.57
C ASN A 474 8.73 29.34 -37.04
N ASP A 475 8.98 28.26 -37.76
CA ASP A 475 9.42 28.35 -39.15
C ASP A 475 8.22 28.40 -40.11
N GLN A 476 8.29 29.30 -41.10
CA GLN A 476 7.29 29.39 -42.18
C GLN A 476 7.43 28.26 -43.20
N ASN A 477 8.53 27.49 -43.12
CA ASN A 477 8.73 26.29 -43.91
C ASN A 477 8.16 25.05 -43.19
N PRO A 478 7.08 24.44 -43.69
CA PRO A 478 6.42 23.32 -43.03
C PRO A 478 7.19 21.98 -43.12
N ASN A 479 8.37 21.95 -43.74
CA ASN A 479 9.15 20.73 -43.94
C ASN A 479 10.66 21.00 -43.93
N ILE A 480 11.31 20.73 -42.80
CA ILE A 480 12.76 20.83 -42.63
C ILE A 480 13.40 19.61 -43.30
N LEU A 481 14.11 19.85 -44.41
CA LEU A 481 14.77 18.79 -45.18
C LEU A 481 16.27 18.65 -44.87
N SER A 482 16.89 19.71 -44.31
CA SER A 482 18.32 19.73 -44.00
C SER A 482 18.63 20.52 -42.73
N GLY A 483 19.69 20.11 -42.03
CA GLY A 483 20.22 20.71 -40.81
C GLY A 483 21.33 19.85 -40.20
N ASP A 484 21.97 20.28 -39.10
CA ASP A 484 22.98 19.47 -38.40
C ASP A 484 22.29 18.31 -37.63
N PHE A 485 21.71 17.35 -38.35
CA PHE A 485 21.08 16.16 -37.78
C PHE A 485 21.04 15.02 -38.80
N ASP A 486 20.90 13.80 -38.29
CA ASP A 486 20.59 12.59 -39.05
C ASP A 486 19.19 12.10 -38.69
N VAL A 487 18.55 11.37 -39.60
CA VAL A 487 17.31 10.65 -39.33
C VAL A 487 17.58 9.16 -39.47
N SER A 488 17.14 8.35 -38.51
CA SER A 488 17.21 6.90 -38.62
C SER A 488 15.83 6.25 -38.55
N MET A 489 15.72 5.08 -39.15
CA MET A 489 14.63 4.13 -38.95
C MET A 489 15.22 2.85 -38.37
N THR A 490 14.75 2.44 -37.21
CA THR A 490 15.08 1.16 -36.60
C THR A 490 13.84 0.30 -36.54
N ILE A 491 13.96 -0.93 -37.03
CA ILE A 491 12.88 -1.91 -37.02
C ILE A 491 13.16 -2.87 -35.87
N PHE A 492 12.20 -3.02 -34.98
CA PHE A 492 12.26 -3.95 -33.86
C PHE A 492 11.19 -5.01 -33.97
N ASP A 493 11.52 -6.25 -33.61
CA ASP A 493 10.52 -7.30 -33.42
C ASP A 493 9.75 -7.12 -32.10
N SER A 494 8.92 -8.11 -31.76
CA SER A 494 8.07 -8.08 -30.58
C SER A 494 8.83 -8.18 -29.25
N SER A 495 10.14 -8.48 -29.26
CA SER A 495 11.03 -8.42 -28.09
C SER A 495 11.87 -7.16 -27.99
N LEU A 496 11.70 -6.21 -28.92
CA LEU A 496 12.62 -5.09 -29.11
C LEU A 496 14.02 -5.52 -29.59
N PHE A 497 14.12 -6.68 -30.25
CA PHE A 497 15.34 -7.07 -30.95
C PHE A 497 15.41 -6.33 -32.30
N VAL A 498 16.58 -5.80 -32.67
CA VAL A 498 16.73 -5.02 -33.92
C VAL A 498 16.74 -5.96 -35.13
N VAL A 499 15.76 -5.79 -36.00
CA VAL A 499 15.60 -6.54 -37.25
C VAL A 499 16.38 -5.88 -38.39
N ASP A 500 16.29 -4.55 -38.48
CA ASP A 500 16.99 -3.74 -39.48
C ASP A 500 17.21 -2.31 -38.96
N HIS A 501 18.20 -1.62 -39.51
CA HIS A 501 18.52 -0.25 -39.13
C HIS A 501 19.05 0.55 -40.33
N GLN A 502 18.43 1.68 -40.60
CA GLN A 502 18.76 2.57 -41.71
C GLN A 502 18.99 4.00 -41.19
N VAL A 503 20.00 4.69 -41.71
CA VAL A 503 20.34 6.08 -41.33
C VAL A 503 20.49 6.94 -42.59
N LEU A 504 19.90 8.14 -42.55
CA LEU A 504 19.99 9.17 -43.59
C LEU A 504 20.64 10.43 -43.01
N ASP A 505 21.78 10.84 -43.60
CA ASP A 505 22.45 12.10 -43.29
C ASP A 505 21.70 13.28 -43.91
N CYS A 506 21.24 14.22 -43.07
CA CYS A 506 20.42 15.35 -43.50
C CYS A 506 21.20 16.68 -43.59
N ARG A 507 22.53 16.71 -43.42
CA ARG A 507 23.28 17.99 -43.42
C ARG A 507 23.12 18.82 -44.69
N ASP A 508 23.16 18.18 -45.85
CA ASP A 508 22.99 18.82 -47.16
C ASP A 508 21.78 18.27 -47.95
N ASN A 509 20.84 17.62 -47.26
CA ASN A 509 19.71 16.96 -47.93
C ASN A 509 18.71 17.97 -48.53
N GLN A 510 18.32 17.73 -49.79
CA GLN A 510 17.37 18.56 -50.54
C GLN A 510 16.13 17.77 -50.99
N LYS A 511 16.08 16.47 -50.67
CA LYS A 511 14.99 15.57 -51.05
C LYS A 511 14.12 15.26 -49.84
N GLU A 512 12.93 14.72 -50.10
CA GLU A 512 12.08 14.17 -49.05
C GLU A 512 12.80 13.02 -48.33
N ILE A 513 12.64 12.95 -47.00
CA ILE A 513 13.27 11.93 -46.16
C ILE A 513 12.38 10.68 -46.23
N ASN A 514 12.87 9.63 -46.87
CA ASN A 514 12.12 8.40 -47.10
C ASN A 514 12.89 7.14 -46.69
N PHE A 515 12.18 6.18 -46.11
CA PHE A 515 12.70 4.87 -45.73
C PHE A 515 11.82 3.76 -46.30
N ASN A 516 12.45 2.71 -46.81
CA ASN A 516 11.76 1.58 -47.42
C ASN A 516 12.25 0.28 -46.79
N TYR A 517 11.35 -0.66 -46.55
CA TYR A 517 11.66 -1.98 -45.99
C TYR A 517 10.71 -3.04 -46.56
N VAL A 518 11.23 -4.23 -46.84
CA VAL A 518 10.42 -5.38 -47.24
C VAL A 518 10.59 -6.47 -46.20
N LEU A 519 9.47 -6.96 -45.66
CA LEU A 519 9.47 -8.04 -44.68
C LEU A 519 9.78 -9.37 -45.37
N SER A 520 11.08 -9.65 -45.55
CA SER A 520 11.58 -10.89 -46.15
C SER A 520 12.05 -11.92 -45.13
N ASN A 521 12.21 -11.53 -43.86
CA ASN A 521 12.71 -12.42 -42.81
C ASN A 521 11.59 -13.28 -42.24
N THR A 522 11.85 -14.59 -42.21
CA THR A 522 10.96 -15.62 -41.66
C THR A 522 11.26 -15.98 -40.21
N ASP A 523 12.31 -15.41 -39.62
CA ASP A 523 12.79 -15.73 -38.26
C ASP A 523 12.35 -14.68 -37.23
N LEU A 524 11.17 -14.10 -37.41
CA LEU A 524 10.57 -13.17 -36.44
C LEU A 524 9.60 -13.89 -35.49
N PRO A 525 9.63 -13.58 -34.19
CA PRO A 525 8.56 -13.99 -33.28
C PRO A 525 7.24 -13.31 -33.62
N SER A 526 6.15 -13.96 -33.21
CA SER A 526 4.81 -13.36 -33.30
C SER A 526 4.70 -12.15 -32.36
N GLY A 527 3.83 -11.21 -32.68
CA GLY A 527 3.58 -10.00 -31.89
C GLY A 527 3.78 -8.71 -32.68
N THR A 528 4.17 -7.63 -31.99
CA THR A 528 4.25 -6.30 -32.61
C THR A 528 5.59 -6.03 -33.28
N LEU A 529 5.57 -5.60 -34.55
CA LEU A 529 6.72 -5.09 -35.29
C LEU A 529 6.75 -3.56 -35.20
N PHE A 530 7.80 -3.00 -34.59
CA PHE A 530 7.93 -1.56 -34.35
C PHE A 530 8.90 -0.91 -35.34
N PHE A 531 8.45 0.15 -35.99
CA PHE A 531 9.26 1.05 -36.81
C PHE A 531 9.48 2.33 -36.04
N ARG A 532 10.67 2.51 -35.47
CA ARG A 532 11.06 3.68 -34.68
C ARG A 532 11.92 4.61 -35.51
N PHE A 533 11.44 5.84 -35.66
CA PHE A 533 12.13 6.94 -36.30
C PHE A 533 12.78 7.81 -35.23
N GLU A 534 14.04 8.18 -35.43
CA GLU A 534 14.78 9.04 -34.51
C GLU A 534 15.47 10.16 -35.27
N VAL A 535 15.50 11.34 -34.66
CA VAL A 535 16.25 12.50 -35.16
C VAL A 535 17.24 12.93 -34.09
N GLY A 536 18.50 13.10 -34.49
CA GLY A 536 19.59 13.50 -33.62
C GLY A 536 20.94 13.44 -34.32
N ASN A 537 22.01 13.61 -33.56
CA ASN A 537 23.39 13.41 -34.01
C ASN A 537 24.30 13.12 -32.79
N GLU A 538 25.59 12.85 -33.01
CA GLU A 538 26.55 12.59 -31.91
C GLU A 538 26.71 13.76 -30.91
N LYS A 539 26.40 15.00 -31.29
CA LYS A 539 26.60 16.20 -30.45
C LYS A 539 25.38 16.53 -29.58
N VAL A 540 24.18 16.41 -30.15
CA VAL A 540 22.88 16.81 -29.60
C VAL A 540 22.15 15.62 -28.97
N GLU A 541 22.59 14.41 -29.33
CA GLU A 541 21.90 13.15 -29.05
C GLU A 541 20.52 13.09 -29.71
N ILE A 542 19.80 12.00 -29.51
CA ILE A 542 18.42 11.86 -30.00
C ILE A 542 17.50 12.79 -29.23
N HIS A 543 16.79 13.64 -29.96
CA HIS A 543 15.89 14.66 -29.39
C HIS A 543 14.45 14.54 -29.87
N THR A 544 14.23 13.86 -31.00
CA THR A 544 12.90 13.57 -31.55
C THR A 544 12.80 12.07 -31.80
N SER A 545 11.69 11.44 -31.43
CA SER A 545 11.42 10.05 -31.81
C SER A 545 9.93 9.81 -32.02
N LYS A 546 9.60 8.90 -32.96
CA LYS A 546 8.23 8.45 -33.21
C LYS A 546 8.23 7.00 -33.62
N SER A 547 7.24 6.24 -33.17
CA SER A 547 7.08 4.84 -33.56
C SER A 547 5.77 4.60 -34.30
N ILE A 548 5.83 3.77 -35.33
CA ILE A 548 4.68 3.14 -35.99
C ILE A 548 4.78 1.65 -35.72
N HIS A 549 3.66 0.95 -35.62
CA HIS A 549 3.66 -0.48 -35.41
C HIS A 549 2.67 -1.21 -36.30
N TYR A 550 2.98 -2.48 -36.57
CA TYR A 550 2.14 -3.45 -37.27
C TYR A 550 2.17 -4.77 -36.49
N LYS A 551 1.19 -5.65 -36.69
CA LYS A 551 1.17 -6.97 -36.05
C LYS A 551 1.76 -8.01 -37.00
N VAL A 552 2.63 -8.87 -36.49
CA VAL A 552 3.06 -10.10 -37.15
C VAL A 552 2.36 -11.23 -36.42
N ASP A 553 1.46 -11.94 -37.09
CA ASP A 553 0.66 -13.00 -36.49
C ASP A 553 1.07 -14.34 -37.12
N ILE A 554 2.03 -15.00 -36.48
CA ILE A 554 2.58 -16.28 -36.95
C ILE A 554 2.56 -17.28 -35.80
N PRO A 555 2.07 -18.52 -35.98
CA PRO A 555 2.14 -19.54 -34.94
C PRO A 555 3.59 -19.82 -34.53
N MET A 556 3.83 -19.79 -33.21
CA MET A 556 5.11 -20.14 -32.60
C MET A 556 5.11 -21.60 -32.14
N ILE A 557 6.25 -22.24 -32.28
CA ILE A 557 6.42 -23.67 -31.99
C ILE A 557 7.62 -23.95 -31.11
N SER A 558 7.56 -25.09 -30.42
CA SER A 558 8.67 -25.76 -29.74
C SER A 558 8.89 -27.14 -30.35
N SER A 559 10.14 -27.55 -30.54
CA SER A 559 10.54 -28.87 -31.07
C SER A 559 11.83 -29.33 -30.40
N ASN A 560 12.15 -30.62 -30.50
CA ASN A 560 13.36 -31.22 -29.91
C ASN A 560 13.42 -30.95 -28.41
N ILE A 561 12.29 -31.21 -27.73
CA ILE A 561 12.15 -30.97 -26.30
C ILE A 561 12.83 -32.12 -25.56
N ILE A 562 13.92 -31.83 -24.86
CA ILE A 562 14.74 -32.84 -24.19
C ILE A 562 14.70 -32.58 -22.68
N PHE A 563 14.24 -33.58 -21.93
CA PHE A 563 14.46 -33.65 -20.48
C PHE A 563 15.83 -34.25 -20.22
N LYS A 564 16.74 -33.46 -19.69
CA LYS A 564 18.11 -33.92 -19.46
C LYS A 564 18.12 -35.04 -18.43
N ASN A 565 18.94 -36.06 -18.69
CA ASN A 565 19.06 -37.32 -17.92
C ASN A 565 17.95 -38.37 -18.15
N PHE A 566 16.99 -38.10 -19.03
CA PHE A 566 15.97 -39.08 -19.45
C PHE A 566 16.12 -39.38 -20.94
N LYS A 567 15.74 -40.60 -21.34
CA LYS A 567 15.63 -40.95 -22.76
C LYS A 567 14.21 -40.73 -23.26
N ASP A 568 14.06 -40.59 -24.58
CA ASP A 568 12.77 -40.50 -25.25
C ASP A 568 11.86 -41.66 -24.81
N ASN A 569 10.63 -41.35 -24.37
CA ASN A 569 9.59 -42.26 -23.88
C ASN A 569 9.82 -42.92 -22.50
N GLU A 570 10.74 -42.45 -21.67
CA GLU A 570 10.82 -42.85 -20.25
C GLU A 570 9.82 -42.06 -19.39
N ASN A 571 9.26 -42.70 -18.35
CA ASN A 571 8.49 -41.99 -17.33
C ASN A 571 9.41 -41.01 -16.58
N ILE A 572 9.13 -39.72 -16.69
CA ILE A 572 9.98 -38.65 -16.15
C ILE A 572 9.65 -38.48 -14.66
N ASN A 573 10.40 -39.16 -13.81
CA ASN A 573 10.23 -39.12 -12.36
C ASN A 573 11.41 -38.42 -11.68
N TYR A 574 11.12 -37.42 -10.86
CA TYR A 574 12.07 -36.69 -10.03
C TYR A 574 11.73 -36.86 -8.54
N LYS A 575 12.64 -36.46 -7.66
CA LYS A 575 12.36 -36.25 -6.23
C LYS A 575 12.63 -34.80 -5.85
N ILE A 576 12.16 -34.42 -4.65
CA ILE A 576 12.46 -33.10 -4.08
C ILE A 576 13.98 -32.87 -4.04
N GLY A 577 14.40 -31.70 -4.49
CA GLY A 577 15.79 -31.28 -4.59
C GLY A 577 16.52 -31.69 -5.86
N ASP A 578 15.89 -32.47 -6.73
CA ASP A 578 16.41 -32.66 -8.09
C ASP A 578 16.21 -31.39 -8.92
N LYS A 579 16.99 -31.29 -10.00
CA LYS A 579 16.86 -30.22 -11.00
C LYS A 579 16.19 -30.76 -12.25
N VAL A 580 15.09 -30.11 -12.63
CA VAL A 580 14.42 -30.31 -13.91
C VAL A 580 15.10 -29.40 -14.93
N GLU A 581 15.92 -30.00 -15.78
CA GLU A 581 16.61 -29.32 -16.86
C GLU A 581 15.95 -29.70 -18.19
N ILE A 582 15.31 -28.72 -18.84
CA ILE A 582 14.64 -28.91 -20.13
C ILE A 582 15.30 -28.02 -21.17
N SER A 583 15.60 -28.55 -22.36
CA SER A 583 16.04 -27.76 -23.51
C SER A 583 15.15 -27.98 -24.71
N LEU A 584 14.88 -26.93 -25.50
CA LEU A 584 14.10 -27.01 -26.73
C LEU A 584 14.62 -26.06 -27.81
N GLN A 585 14.16 -26.27 -29.03
CA GLN A 585 14.31 -25.35 -30.16
C GLN A 585 12.98 -24.66 -30.43
N SER A 586 13.00 -23.32 -30.51
CA SER A 586 11.80 -22.55 -30.89
C SER A 586 11.91 -22.01 -32.32
N GLY A 587 10.75 -21.91 -32.94
CA GLY A 587 10.58 -21.37 -34.27
C GLY A 587 9.17 -20.87 -34.50
N SER A 588 8.88 -20.61 -35.77
CA SER A 588 7.55 -20.25 -36.25
C SER A 588 7.17 -21.10 -37.46
N ILE A 589 5.88 -21.14 -37.80
CA ILE A 589 5.39 -21.78 -39.02
C ILE A 589 4.60 -20.74 -39.86
N PRO A 590 5.27 -19.88 -40.64
CA PRO A 590 4.62 -18.78 -41.35
C PRO A 590 3.63 -19.19 -42.44
N ASP A 591 3.84 -20.35 -43.04
CA ASP A 591 3.00 -20.93 -44.10
C ASP A 591 2.10 -22.08 -43.58
N LEU A 592 2.06 -22.29 -42.26
CA LEU A 592 1.40 -23.42 -41.58
C LEU A 592 1.92 -24.81 -41.98
N ILE A 593 3.03 -24.90 -42.73
CA ILE A 593 3.57 -26.16 -43.24
C ILE A 593 5.05 -26.35 -42.86
N THR A 594 5.87 -25.34 -43.08
CA THR A 594 7.33 -25.42 -42.97
C THR A 594 7.82 -24.76 -41.69
N PRO A 595 8.37 -25.50 -40.71
CA PRO A 595 8.92 -24.91 -39.51
C PRO A 595 10.21 -24.12 -39.82
N ILE A 596 10.28 -22.90 -39.30
CA ILE A 596 11.44 -22.01 -39.42
C ILE A 596 11.90 -21.63 -38.02
N PHE A 597 13.05 -22.18 -37.64
CA PHE A 597 13.62 -21.99 -36.32
C PHE A 597 14.44 -20.71 -36.23
N TYR A 598 14.41 -20.11 -35.04
CA TYR A 598 15.11 -18.88 -34.77
C TYR A 598 16.63 -19.09 -34.70
N LYS A 599 17.38 -18.13 -35.25
CA LYS A 599 18.83 -18.07 -35.15
C LYS A 599 19.22 -16.97 -34.18
N SER A 600 20.25 -17.20 -33.39
CA SER A 600 20.82 -16.12 -32.60
C SER A 600 21.46 -15.10 -33.54
N LYS A 601 21.14 -13.82 -33.33
CA LYS A 601 21.71 -12.71 -34.07
C LYS A 601 22.49 -11.84 -33.08
N SER A 602 23.75 -11.57 -33.38
CA SER A 602 24.63 -10.72 -32.55
C SER A 602 25.04 -9.42 -33.24
N THR A 603 24.26 -8.98 -34.25
CA THR A 603 24.60 -7.75 -34.97
C THR A 603 24.38 -6.53 -34.07
N GLU A 604 25.48 -5.87 -33.70
CA GLU A 604 25.43 -4.61 -32.96
C GLU A 604 25.16 -3.46 -33.93
N TYR A 605 24.05 -2.76 -33.72
CA TYR A 605 23.73 -1.52 -34.43
C TYR A 605 24.04 -0.29 -33.56
N LYS A 606 24.33 0.84 -34.22
CA LYS A 606 24.55 2.13 -33.55
C LYS A 606 23.44 3.10 -33.93
N ARG A 607 22.97 3.88 -32.96
CA ARG A 607 22.05 5.01 -33.14
C ARG A 607 22.76 6.19 -33.82
N VAL A 608 21.96 7.19 -34.23
CA VAL A 608 22.45 8.46 -34.80
C VAL A 608 23.31 9.27 -33.83
N ASP A 609 23.20 9.02 -32.53
CA ASP A 609 24.04 9.65 -31.51
C ASP A 609 25.33 8.87 -31.20
N GLY A 610 25.62 7.81 -31.96
CA GLY A 610 26.79 6.96 -31.80
C GLY A 610 26.68 5.91 -30.69
N THR A 611 25.60 5.93 -29.90
CA THR A 611 25.35 4.92 -28.85
C THR A 611 24.90 3.59 -29.46
N LYS A 612 25.18 2.47 -28.78
CA LYS A 612 24.69 1.15 -29.22
C LYS A 612 23.18 1.10 -29.06
N ILE A 613 22.47 0.56 -30.05
CA ILE A 613 21.05 0.23 -29.90
C ILE A 613 20.98 -0.93 -28.91
N PRO A 614 20.27 -0.81 -27.78
CA PRO A 614 20.03 -1.95 -26.91
C PRO A 614 19.27 -2.99 -27.73
N ASN A 615 19.86 -4.16 -27.93
CA ASN A 615 19.10 -5.29 -28.42
C ASN A 615 18.26 -5.81 -27.27
N GLY A 616 16.95 -5.94 -27.50
CA GLY A 616 16.10 -6.74 -26.63
C GLY A 616 16.58 -8.19 -26.56
N SER A 617 16.00 -8.93 -25.63
CA SER A 617 16.16 -10.38 -25.52
C SER A 617 14.83 -11.05 -25.76
N TRP A 618 14.84 -12.18 -26.47
CA TRP A 618 13.66 -13.04 -26.51
C TRP A 618 13.48 -13.69 -25.14
N ASN A 619 12.36 -13.40 -24.48
CA ASN A 619 12.10 -13.93 -23.16
C ASN A 619 11.11 -15.08 -23.28
N PHE A 620 11.63 -16.30 -23.17
CA PHE A 620 10.83 -17.50 -23.12
C PHE A 620 10.66 -17.95 -21.68
N PHE A 621 9.52 -18.55 -21.41
CA PHE A 621 9.16 -19.02 -20.09
C PHE A 621 8.56 -20.42 -20.18
N MET A 622 8.79 -21.16 -19.11
CA MET A 622 8.20 -22.45 -18.84
C MET A 622 7.26 -22.32 -17.65
N GLU A 623 6.01 -22.76 -17.82
CA GLU A 623 5.03 -22.88 -16.74
C GLU A 623 4.98 -24.33 -16.31
N VAL A 624 5.24 -24.56 -15.03
CA VAL A 624 4.96 -25.83 -14.37
C VAL A 624 3.59 -25.72 -13.73
N THR A 625 2.65 -26.56 -14.14
CA THR A 625 1.26 -26.54 -13.67
C THR A 625 0.86 -27.88 -13.09
N THR A 626 -0.12 -27.89 -12.20
CA THR A 626 -0.75 -29.12 -11.72
C THR A 626 -1.71 -29.69 -12.79
N PRO A 627 -2.19 -30.94 -12.66
CA PRO A 627 -3.18 -31.51 -13.57
C PRO A 627 -4.51 -30.75 -13.58
N SER A 628 -4.86 -30.03 -12.49
CA SER A 628 -6.01 -29.12 -12.43
C SER A 628 -5.79 -27.79 -13.16
N GLY A 629 -4.56 -27.51 -13.62
CA GLY A 629 -4.19 -26.27 -14.31
C GLY A 629 -3.68 -25.16 -13.39
N ASP A 630 -3.50 -25.43 -12.09
CA ASP A 630 -2.94 -24.45 -11.15
C ASP A 630 -1.43 -24.28 -11.38
N VAL A 631 -0.96 -23.03 -11.42
CA VAL A 631 0.46 -22.71 -11.64
C VAL A 631 1.28 -22.99 -10.38
N VAL A 632 2.31 -23.82 -10.53
CA VAL A 632 3.26 -24.19 -9.47
C VAL A 632 4.48 -23.28 -9.51
N LYS A 633 5.08 -23.12 -10.71
CA LYS A 633 6.24 -22.26 -10.91
C LYS A 633 6.28 -21.73 -12.34
N THR A 634 6.79 -20.51 -12.49
CA THR A 634 7.19 -19.93 -13.78
C THR A 634 8.72 -19.82 -13.80
N VAL A 635 9.34 -20.32 -14.86
CA VAL A 635 10.79 -20.40 -15.00
C VAL A 635 11.19 -19.66 -16.27
N GLU A 636 12.07 -18.67 -16.14
CA GLU A 636 12.63 -17.93 -17.27
C GLU A 636 13.72 -18.76 -17.95
N SER A 637 13.81 -18.66 -19.28
CA SER A 637 14.79 -19.40 -20.07
C SER A 637 16.19 -18.79 -20.04
N GLU A 638 17.21 -19.63 -20.18
CA GLU A 638 18.53 -19.26 -20.67
C GLU A 638 18.66 -19.53 -22.18
N LEU A 639 19.20 -18.57 -22.92
CA LEU A 639 19.40 -18.67 -24.36
C LEU A 639 20.83 -19.09 -24.68
N SER A 640 20.99 -20.05 -25.57
CA SER A 640 22.29 -20.49 -26.09
C SER A 640 22.24 -20.80 -27.58
N GLU A 641 23.39 -21.05 -28.20
CA GLU A 641 23.51 -21.39 -29.61
C GLU A 641 24.06 -22.81 -29.77
N ASN A 642 23.51 -23.58 -30.70
CA ASN A 642 24.13 -24.83 -31.14
C ASN A 642 25.20 -24.58 -32.22
N GLU A 643 25.91 -25.63 -32.62
CA GLU A 643 26.99 -25.56 -33.63
C GLU A 643 26.53 -25.01 -35.00
N ASN A 644 25.22 -25.03 -35.28
CA ASN A 644 24.62 -24.50 -36.50
C ASN A 644 24.09 -23.05 -36.36
N GLY A 645 24.35 -22.39 -35.22
CA GLY A 645 23.91 -21.02 -34.92
C GLY A 645 22.41 -20.89 -34.59
N MET A 646 21.76 -22.02 -34.28
CA MET A 646 20.32 -22.06 -33.97
C MET A 646 20.13 -21.80 -32.48
N LEU A 647 19.05 -21.09 -32.15
CA LEU A 647 18.70 -20.78 -30.78
C LEU A 647 18.27 -22.04 -30.03
N ILE A 648 18.93 -22.32 -28.92
CA ILE A 648 18.54 -23.32 -27.92
C ILE A 648 18.04 -22.57 -26.70
N ILE A 649 16.84 -22.95 -26.24
CA ILE A 649 16.19 -22.38 -25.07
C ILE A 649 16.25 -23.44 -23.98
N SER A 650 16.88 -23.10 -22.85
CA SER A 650 17.06 -24.00 -21.72
C SER A 650 16.35 -23.47 -20.49
N PHE A 651 15.75 -24.35 -19.70
CA PHE A 651 15.11 -24.05 -18.44
C PHE A 651 15.75 -24.91 -17.35
N ASP A 652 16.15 -24.30 -16.23
CA ASP A 652 16.64 -24.99 -15.03
C ASP A 652 15.70 -24.67 -13.87
N TYR A 653 15.06 -25.71 -13.34
CA TYR A 653 14.10 -25.62 -12.25
C TYR A 653 14.48 -26.58 -11.13
N GLU A 654 14.88 -26.05 -9.98
CA GLU A 654 15.09 -26.86 -8.78
C GLU A 654 13.74 -27.16 -8.11
N ILE A 655 13.48 -28.45 -7.88
CA ILE A 655 12.27 -28.90 -7.17
C ILE A 655 12.45 -28.57 -5.69
N GLU A 656 11.98 -27.39 -5.30
CA GLU A 656 11.97 -26.96 -3.90
C GLU A 656 11.13 -27.90 -3.02
N PRO A 657 11.44 -28.00 -1.72
CA PRO A 657 10.71 -28.84 -0.78
C PRO A 657 9.37 -28.20 -0.38
N ILE A 658 8.54 -27.83 -1.35
CA ILE A 658 7.21 -27.28 -1.11
C ILE A 658 6.14 -28.25 -1.62
N LEU A 659 4.97 -28.25 -0.98
CA LEU A 659 3.90 -29.19 -1.30
C LEU A 659 3.39 -29.07 -2.75
N ASN A 660 3.48 -27.88 -3.34
CA ASN A 660 2.97 -27.57 -4.67
C ASN A 660 3.66 -28.39 -5.77
N ASN A 661 4.93 -28.76 -5.54
CA ASN A 661 5.76 -29.45 -6.52
C ASN A 661 5.48 -30.96 -6.58
N LEU A 662 4.77 -31.53 -5.61
CA LEU A 662 4.64 -32.98 -5.46
C LEU A 662 3.64 -33.59 -6.44
N GLY A 663 3.91 -34.83 -6.88
CA GLY A 663 3.07 -35.56 -7.82
C GLY A 663 3.26 -35.11 -9.28
N THR A 664 2.27 -35.38 -10.14
CA THR A 664 2.35 -35.08 -11.57
C THR A 664 2.26 -33.58 -11.82
N ASN A 665 3.16 -33.03 -12.64
CA ASN A 665 3.20 -31.65 -13.08
C ASN A 665 3.25 -31.60 -14.61
N ASN A 666 2.49 -30.69 -15.21
CA ASN A 666 2.46 -30.41 -16.65
C ASN A 666 3.38 -29.23 -16.98
N VAL A 667 3.98 -29.24 -18.16
CA VAL A 667 4.92 -28.23 -18.63
C VAL A 667 4.37 -27.56 -19.88
N ASN A 668 4.24 -26.23 -19.84
CA ASN A 668 3.83 -25.40 -20.98
C ASN A 668 4.91 -24.36 -21.27
N PHE A 669 5.11 -24.02 -22.55
CA PHE A 669 6.09 -23.00 -22.97
C PHE A 669 5.38 -21.82 -23.60
N TYR A 670 5.88 -20.62 -23.31
CA TYR A 670 5.34 -19.38 -23.85
C TYR A 670 6.46 -18.36 -24.06
N TYR A 671 6.23 -17.48 -25.02
CA TYR A 671 7.06 -16.33 -25.32
C TYR A 671 6.34 -15.08 -24.83
N ILE A 672 7.03 -14.24 -24.06
CA ILE A 672 6.48 -12.95 -23.63
C ILE A 672 7.09 -11.84 -24.48
N THR A 673 6.23 -11.10 -25.18
CA THR A 673 6.64 -9.91 -25.93
C THR A 673 7.07 -8.79 -24.97
N ALA A 674 7.81 -7.80 -25.46
CA ALA A 674 8.14 -6.58 -24.71
C ALA A 674 6.90 -5.75 -24.30
N THR A 675 5.74 -6.02 -24.89
CA THR A 675 4.46 -5.40 -24.50
C THR A 675 3.69 -6.19 -23.42
N GLY A 676 4.19 -7.37 -23.03
CA GLY A 676 3.57 -8.25 -22.02
C GLY A 676 2.55 -9.24 -22.59
N GLU A 677 2.34 -9.29 -23.91
CA GLU A 677 1.55 -10.34 -24.55
C GLU A 677 2.25 -11.69 -24.40
N SER A 678 1.52 -12.71 -23.89
CA SER A 678 2.00 -14.08 -23.76
C SER A 678 1.51 -14.91 -24.95
N ILE A 679 2.46 -15.48 -25.69
CA ILE A 679 2.21 -16.26 -26.90
C ILE A 679 2.60 -17.71 -26.61
N PRO A 680 1.65 -18.66 -26.59
CA PRO A 680 1.96 -20.07 -26.34
C PRO A 680 2.78 -20.67 -27.48
N LEU A 681 3.73 -21.53 -27.14
CA LEU A 681 4.47 -22.33 -28.11
C LEU A 681 3.77 -23.68 -28.25
N THR A 682 3.40 -24.02 -29.49
CA THR A 682 2.78 -25.33 -29.78
C THR A 682 3.87 -26.39 -29.96
N ASN A 683 3.71 -27.57 -29.36
CA ASN A 683 4.63 -28.67 -29.59
C ASN A 683 4.49 -29.20 -31.03
N LEU A 684 5.55 -29.06 -31.82
CA LEU A 684 5.59 -29.46 -33.23
C LEU A 684 5.31 -30.96 -33.40
N GLU A 685 5.80 -31.78 -32.47
CA GLU A 685 5.71 -33.24 -32.53
C GLU A 685 4.27 -33.76 -32.35
N ASN A 686 3.41 -32.97 -31.69
CA ASN A 686 1.99 -33.29 -31.54
C ASN A 686 1.20 -32.89 -32.80
N THR A 687 1.58 -31.78 -33.42
CA THR A 687 0.83 -31.16 -34.54
C THR A 687 0.79 -32.06 -35.78
N PHE A 688 1.83 -32.87 -36.03
CA PHE A 688 1.91 -33.74 -37.20
C PHE A 688 1.43 -35.19 -36.95
N LYS A 689 1.14 -35.59 -35.70
CA LYS A 689 0.65 -36.94 -35.40
C LYS A 689 -0.86 -37.07 -35.61
N GLU A 690 -1.63 -36.04 -35.26
CA GLU A 690 -3.10 -36.03 -35.36
C GLU A 690 -3.58 -36.21 -36.82
N GLU A 691 -2.88 -35.66 -37.82
CA GLU A 691 -3.25 -35.85 -39.24
C GLU A 691 -2.95 -37.27 -39.79
N SER A 692 -2.16 -38.09 -39.08
CA SER A 692 -1.79 -39.43 -39.56
C SER A 692 -2.72 -40.55 -39.05
N GLU A 693 -3.54 -40.29 -38.04
CA GLU A 693 -4.45 -41.28 -37.45
C GLU A 693 -5.90 -41.18 -38.00
N GLU A 694 -6.29 -40.03 -38.58
CA GLU A 694 -7.61 -39.87 -39.24
C GLU A 694 -7.76 -40.67 -40.56
N GLU A 695 -6.68 -41.25 -41.13
CA GLU A 695 -6.77 -42.08 -42.35
C GLU A 695 -6.94 -43.60 -42.06
N SER A 696 -7.06 -44.03 -40.79
CA SER A 696 -7.24 -45.44 -40.41
C SER A 696 -8.59 -45.79 -39.76
N GLU A 697 -9.65 -45.08 -40.12
CA GLU A 697 -10.97 -45.15 -39.45
C GLU A 697 -11.91 -46.31 -39.90
N ASP A 698 -11.42 -47.42 -40.47
CA ASP A 698 -12.30 -48.43 -41.08
C ASP A 698 -12.35 -49.83 -40.44
N GLN A 699 -11.61 -50.17 -39.38
CA GLN A 699 -11.75 -51.49 -38.74
C GLN A 699 -11.59 -51.49 -37.21
N GLU A 700 -12.61 -52.05 -36.55
CA GLU A 700 -12.70 -52.48 -35.14
C GLU A 700 -13.13 -51.44 -34.10
N GLN A 701 -14.44 -51.15 -34.11
CA GLN A 701 -15.21 -50.75 -32.93
C GLN A 701 -15.46 -51.98 -32.04
N GLU A 702 -14.91 -51.99 -30.84
CA GLU A 702 -15.55 -52.40 -29.56
C GLU A 702 -14.45 -52.49 -28.47
N GLU A 703 -14.62 -51.71 -27.38
CA GLU A 703 -13.80 -51.69 -26.14
C GLU A 703 -12.56 -50.76 -26.07
N GLU A 704 -12.69 -49.47 -26.36
CA GLU A 704 -11.78 -48.43 -25.82
C GLU A 704 -12.57 -47.17 -25.41
N GLU A 705 -13.37 -47.29 -24.33
CA GLU A 705 -13.86 -46.14 -23.56
C GLU A 705 -13.22 -46.23 -22.16
N GLU A 706 -11.99 -45.72 -21.99
CA GLU A 706 -11.48 -45.11 -20.73
C GLU A 706 -9.98 -44.73 -20.74
N THR A 707 -9.23 -44.93 -21.84
CA THR A 707 -7.87 -44.37 -22.00
C THR A 707 -7.85 -43.29 -23.06
N ASN A 708 -8.55 -42.18 -22.82
CA ASN A 708 -8.11 -40.88 -23.33
C ASN A 708 -6.80 -40.52 -22.60
N GLU A 709 -5.73 -41.27 -22.86
CA GLU A 709 -4.39 -40.85 -22.51
C GLU A 709 -4.12 -39.58 -23.32
N ASN A 710 -4.03 -38.45 -22.62
CA ASN A 710 -3.63 -37.14 -23.15
C ASN A 710 -2.21 -37.24 -23.72
N PHE A 711 -2.04 -37.88 -24.89
CA PHE A 711 -0.76 -38.12 -25.56
C PHE A 711 -0.06 -36.85 -26.07
N GLY A 712 -0.57 -35.66 -25.74
CA GLY A 712 0.03 -34.38 -26.11
C GLY A 712 0.63 -33.56 -24.96
N GLN A 713 0.35 -33.86 -23.68
CA GLN A 713 0.77 -32.97 -22.60
C GLN A 713 2.10 -33.41 -21.97
N LEU A 714 3.13 -32.58 -22.15
CA LEU A 714 4.45 -32.79 -21.53
C LEU A 714 4.30 -32.72 -20.01
N SER A 715 4.66 -33.80 -19.31
CA SER A 715 4.53 -33.87 -17.86
C SER A 715 5.68 -34.64 -17.21
N PHE A 716 5.93 -34.35 -15.94
CA PHE A 716 6.86 -35.09 -15.09
C PHE A 716 6.23 -35.32 -13.71
N ASN A 717 6.64 -36.39 -13.01
CA ASN A 717 6.17 -36.70 -11.67
C ASN A 717 7.24 -36.39 -10.63
N VAL A 718 6.82 -35.90 -9.46
CA VAL A 718 7.69 -35.76 -8.28
C VAL A 718 7.26 -36.78 -7.24
N ASP A 719 8.07 -37.83 -7.10
CA ASP A 719 7.87 -38.87 -6.11
C ASP A 719 8.02 -38.31 -4.70
N HIS A 720 7.10 -38.69 -3.81
CA HIS A 720 7.08 -38.23 -2.43
C HIS A 720 6.58 -39.30 -1.47
N LYS A 721 7.06 -39.24 -0.22
CA LYS A 721 6.52 -39.99 0.91
C LYS A 721 6.67 -39.15 2.17
N LEU A 722 5.60 -38.45 2.53
CA LEU A 722 5.59 -37.47 3.61
C LEU A 722 5.39 -38.12 4.97
N GLN A 723 6.24 -37.76 5.93
CA GLN A 723 6.20 -38.22 7.31
C GLN A 723 6.19 -37.02 8.26
N MET A 724 5.32 -37.03 9.25
CA MET A 724 5.33 -36.03 10.32
C MET A 724 6.42 -36.36 11.34
N THR A 725 7.28 -35.39 11.62
CA THR A 725 8.42 -35.50 12.55
C THR A 725 8.45 -34.32 13.52
N GLU A 726 9.25 -34.45 14.59
CA GLU A 726 9.51 -33.36 15.55
C GLU A 726 8.22 -32.69 16.09
N VAL A 727 7.24 -33.49 16.50
CA VAL A 727 6.01 -32.98 17.12
C VAL A 727 6.36 -32.40 18.49
N THR A 728 6.43 -31.08 18.59
CA THR A 728 6.86 -30.38 19.81
C THR A 728 5.69 -29.95 20.69
N ASN A 729 4.50 -29.86 20.12
CA ASN A 729 3.28 -29.55 20.86
C ASN A 729 2.12 -30.37 20.31
N PHE A 730 1.54 -31.20 21.18
CA PHE A 730 0.38 -32.04 20.92
C PHE A 730 -0.68 -31.76 22.00
N PRO A 731 -1.93 -31.43 21.65
CA PRO A 731 -2.99 -31.18 22.63
C PRO A 731 -3.34 -32.45 23.40
N ASN A 732 -3.64 -32.31 24.69
CA ASN A 732 -4.15 -33.43 25.49
C ASN A 732 -5.63 -33.67 25.20
N GLU A 733 -6.14 -34.86 25.50
CA GLU A 733 -7.57 -35.18 25.35
C GLU A 733 -8.49 -34.15 26.06
N ASP A 734 -8.06 -33.63 27.21
CA ASP A 734 -8.80 -32.63 27.99
C ASP A 734 -8.85 -31.23 27.35
N ASP A 735 -8.03 -30.97 26.32
CA ASP A 735 -7.97 -29.68 25.62
C ASP A 735 -9.12 -29.52 24.59
N PHE A 736 -9.81 -30.61 24.23
CA PHE A 736 -10.83 -30.60 23.18
C PHE A 736 -12.20 -30.14 23.69
N PHE A 737 -12.34 -28.85 23.99
CA PHE A 737 -13.65 -28.25 24.30
C PHE A 737 -13.85 -26.90 23.61
N TYR A 738 -15.12 -26.53 23.39
CA TYR A 738 -15.46 -25.28 22.71
C TYR A 738 -14.82 -24.03 23.37
N GLY A 739 -14.24 -23.17 22.55
CA GLY A 739 -13.53 -21.94 22.94
C GLY A 739 -12.11 -22.18 23.42
N ASN A 740 -11.64 -23.43 23.48
CA ASN A 740 -10.23 -23.70 23.69
C ASN A 740 -9.42 -23.47 22.41
N LYS A 741 -8.15 -23.10 22.59
CA LYS A 741 -7.20 -22.92 21.49
C LYS A 741 -6.25 -24.10 21.49
N ILE A 742 -6.30 -24.88 20.41
CA ILE A 742 -5.39 -25.97 20.13
C ILE A 742 -4.23 -25.42 19.31
N VAL A 743 -3.01 -25.72 19.75
CA VAL A 743 -1.80 -25.37 19.01
C VAL A 743 -1.06 -26.66 18.72
N TYR A 744 -0.95 -26.99 17.44
CA TYR A 744 -0.22 -28.14 16.94
C TYR A 744 1.08 -27.64 16.30
N VAL A 745 2.23 -28.19 16.68
CA VAL A 745 3.54 -27.75 16.15
C VAL A 745 4.36 -28.98 15.77
N PHE A 746 4.71 -29.09 14.49
CA PHE A 746 5.38 -30.25 13.91
C PHE A 746 6.19 -29.85 12.67
N LYS A 747 7.00 -30.77 12.18
CA LYS A 747 7.65 -30.68 10.88
C LYS A 747 7.17 -31.81 9.96
N VAL A 748 7.34 -31.64 8.66
CA VAL A 748 7.03 -32.68 7.68
C VAL A 748 8.29 -33.00 6.90
N LEU A 749 8.74 -34.25 6.96
CA LEU A 749 9.89 -34.79 6.25
C LEU A 749 9.40 -35.57 5.03
N ASP A 750 9.91 -35.27 3.84
CA ASP A 750 9.80 -36.19 2.73
C ASP A 750 10.88 -37.27 2.85
N THR A 751 10.47 -38.52 3.08
CA THR A 751 11.40 -39.64 3.35
C THR A 751 12.14 -40.12 2.09
N ILE A 752 11.66 -39.77 0.89
CA ILE A 752 12.34 -40.10 -0.37
C ILE A 752 13.55 -39.19 -0.59
N SER A 753 13.38 -37.87 -0.43
CA SER A 753 14.47 -36.89 -0.58
C SER A 753 15.30 -36.69 0.70
N GLY A 754 14.73 -36.97 1.87
CA GLY A 754 15.29 -36.63 3.17
C GLY A 754 15.23 -35.14 3.51
N LYS A 755 14.48 -34.33 2.74
CA LYS A 755 14.32 -32.89 2.98
C LYS A 755 13.03 -32.59 3.76
N LEU A 756 13.10 -31.58 4.62
CA LEU A 756 11.92 -31.05 5.30
C LEU A 756 11.12 -30.15 4.37
N LEU A 757 9.80 -30.28 4.39
CA LEU A 757 8.93 -29.39 3.63
C LEU A 757 8.92 -27.98 4.24
N SER A 758 8.94 -26.98 3.36
CA SER A 758 8.79 -25.56 3.67
C SER A 758 7.50 -25.00 3.05
N HIS A 759 7.22 -23.73 3.33
CA HIS A 759 6.10 -23.00 2.75
C HIS A 759 6.53 -22.19 1.54
N ASN A 760 5.65 -22.12 0.56
CA ASN A 760 5.82 -21.24 -0.59
C ASN A 760 5.34 -19.83 -0.22
N GLU A 761 6.27 -18.93 0.07
CA GLU A 761 5.98 -17.52 0.40
C GLU A 761 5.38 -16.75 -0.80
N GLU A 762 5.56 -17.23 -2.04
CA GLU A 762 5.15 -16.53 -3.26
C GLU A 762 3.63 -16.66 -3.56
N ILE A 763 2.89 -17.56 -2.89
CA ILE A 763 1.48 -17.85 -3.21
C ILE A 763 0.58 -17.75 -1.97
N GLU A 764 0.41 -16.52 -1.47
CA GLU A 764 -0.35 -16.20 -0.24
C GLU A 764 -1.87 -16.57 -0.27
N ASN A 765 -2.43 -16.93 -1.44
CA ASN A 765 -3.86 -17.22 -1.60
C ASN A 765 -4.16 -18.60 -2.20
N SER A 766 -3.22 -19.53 -2.11
CA SER A 766 -3.46 -20.86 -2.65
C SER A 766 -4.10 -21.83 -1.66
N GLU A 767 -4.92 -22.74 -2.18
CA GLU A 767 -5.44 -23.88 -1.42
C GLU A 767 -4.34 -24.93 -1.11
N PHE A 768 -3.09 -24.69 -1.55
CA PHE A 768 -1.94 -25.54 -1.29
C PHE A 768 -1.45 -25.41 0.16
N GLY A 769 -1.41 -26.52 0.90
CA GLY A 769 -0.82 -26.51 2.24
C GLY A 769 -1.11 -27.75 3.06
N ILE A 770 -0.61 -27.73 4.29
CA ILE A 770 -0.91 -28.78 5.28
C ILE A 770 -2.14 -28.36 6.07
N TYR A 771 -3.10 -29.27 6.22
CA TYR A 771 -4.36 -29.03 6.89
C TYR A 771 -4.58 -30.02 8.02
N LEU A 772 -5.22 -29.52 9.08
CA LEU A 772 -5.93 -30.31 10.06
C LEU A 772 -7.38 -30.43 9.61
N GLU A 773 -7.83 -31.66 9.40
CA GLU A 773 -9.23 -31.96 9.17
C GLU A 773 -9.82 -32.71 10.36
N LEU A 774 -10.99 -32.26 10.83
CA LEU A 774 -11.78 -32.98 11.82
C LEU A 774 -12.87 -33.78 11.12
N LEU A 775 -12.79 -35.10 11.21
CA LEU A 775 -13.73 -36.05 10.64
C LEU A 775 -14.68 -36.58 11.72
N HIS A 776 -15.94 -36.77 11.35
CA HIS A 776 -16.91 -37.49 12.18
C HIS A 776 -17.63 -38.54 11.33
N LYS A 777 -18.08 -39.60 11.99
CA LYS A 777 -18.95 -40.60 11.37
C LYS A 777 -20.33 -40.02 11.10
N GLU A 778 -20.89 -40.34 9.95
CA GLU A 778 -22.27 -40.06 9.60
C GLU A 778 -23.21 -40.96 10.43
N ALA A 779 -24.24 -40.39 11.04
CA ALA A 779 -25.20 -41.18 11.84
C ALA A 779 -26.11 -42.09 10.99
N ALA A 780 -26.24 -41.81 9.69
CA ALA A 780 -27.13 -42.53 8.78
C ALA A 780 -26.45 -43.72 8.06
N GLU A 781 -25.12 -43.70 7.95
CA GLU A 781 -24.33 -44.69 7.22
C GLU A 781 -23.06 -45.01 8.05
N GLU A 782 -22.92 -46.24 8.53
CA GLU A 782 -21.88 -46.62 9.51
C GLU A 782 -20.42 -46.43 9.01
N GLU A 783 -20.21 -46.29 7.70
CA GLU A 783 -18.90 -46.19 7.06
C GLU A 783 -18.58 -44.82 6.42
N SER A 784 -19.53 -43.89 6.34
CA SER A 784 -19.25 -42.58 5.73
C SER A 784 -18.75 -41.56 6.77
N GLU A 785 -17.69 -40.83 6.41
CA GLU A 785 -17.10 -39.77 7.23
C GLU A 785 -17.31 -38.41 6.53
N PHE A 786 -17.52 -37.36 7.31
CA PHE A 786 -17.56 -35.98 6.80
C PHE A 786 -16.63 -35.06 7.59
N ILE A 787 -16.17 -34.00 6.93
CA ILE A 787 -15.23 -33.02 7.50
C ILE A 787 -16.04 -31.89 8.14
N SER A 788 -15.96 -31.74 9.47
CA SER A 788 -16.61 -30.64 10.20
C SER A 788 -15.74 -29.39 10.30
N VAL A 789 -14.42 -29.55 10.28
CA VAL A 789 -13.43 -28.47 10.35
C VAL A 789 -12.27 -28.77 9.42
N SER A 790 -11.79 -27.75 8.71
CA SER A 790 -10.54 -27.80 7.95
C SER A 790 -9.74 -26.53 8.24
N GLU A 791 -8.58 -26.69 8.87
CA GLU A 791 -7.74 -25.57 9.32
C GLU A 791 -6.33 -25.71 8.73
N MET A 792 -5.87 -24.67 8.03
CA MET A 792 -4.56 -24.66 7.40
C MET A 792 -3.45 -24.38 8.42
N ALA A 793 -2.34 -25.08 8.29
CA ALA A 793 -1.12 -24.80 9.04
C ALA A 793 -0.48 -23.50 8.58
N LYS A 794 -0.08 -22.66 9.54
CA LYS A 794 0.85 -21.57 9.30
C LYS A 794 2.26 -22.11 9.35
N VAL A 795 3.14 -21.60 8.50
CA VAL A 795 4.52 -22.10 8.45
C VAL A 795 5.47 -21.01 8.89
N SER A 796 6.48 -21.40 9.67
CA SER A 796 7.61 -20.55 10.04
C SER A 796 8.88 -21.36 9.81
N LYS A 797 9.61 -21.03 8.74
CA LYS A 797 10.75 -21.84 8.23
C LYS A 797 10.28 -23.23 7.81
N ASP A 798 10.69 -24.27 8.53
CA ASP A 798 10.35 -25.68 8.27
C ASP A 798 9.35 -26.24 9.29
N THR A 799 8.76 -25.36 10.11
CA THR A 799 7.84 -25.75 11.19
C THR A 799 6.41 -25.34 10.84
N PHE A 800 5.53 -26.33 10.81
CA PHE A 800 4.10 -26.17 10.61
C PHE A 800 3.42 -25.98 11.96
N MET A 801 2.58 -24.95 12.04
CA MET A 801 1.84 -24.57 13.22
C MET A 801 0.35 -24.40 12.91
N ILE A 802 -0.47 -25.29 13.45
CA ILE A 802 -1.93 -25.20 13.34
C ILE A 802 -2.45 -24.57 14.63
N LYS A 803 -3.01 -23.37 14.53
CA LYS A 803 -3.68 -22.68 15.64
C LYS A 803 -5.18 -22.73 15.42
N TRP A 804 -5.81 -23.77 15.91
CA TRP A 804 -7.25 -23.96 15.77
C TRP A 804 -7.96 -23.56 17.06
N THR A 805 -8.93 -22.64 16.95
CA THR A 805 -9.87 -22.39 18.06
C THR A 805 -11.10 -23.25 17.83
N ILE A 806 -11.39 -24.16 18.76
CA ILE A 806 -12.55 -25.06 18.66
C ILE A 806 -13.82 -24.22 18.77
N ASN A 807 -14.35 -23.82 17.62
CA ASN A 807 -15.52 -22.96 17.52
C ASN A 807 -16.79 -23.81 17.36
N PRO A 808 -17.98 -23.19 17.40
CA PRO A 808 -19.25 -23.92 17.31
C PRO A 808 -19.47 -24.70 16.01
N ASN A 809 -18.65 -24.51 14.96
CA ASN A 809 -18.74 -25.30 13.73
C ASN A 809 -18.19 -26.73 13.90
N ALA A 810 -17.33 -26.97 14.89
CA ALA A 810 -16.87 -28.31 15.24
C ALA A 810 -18.04 -29.11 15.85
N ILE A 811 -18.29 -30.31 15.33
CA ILE A 811 -19.39 -31.15 15.84
C ILE A 811 -18.97 -31.77 17.17
N LYS A 812 -19.91 -31.79 18.13
CA LYS A 812 -19.70 -32.33 19.47
C LYS A 812 -19.66 -33.86 19.41
N GLY A 813 -18.81 -34.49 20.23
CA GLY A 813 -18.72 -35.94 20.35
C GLY A 813 -17.44 -36.52 19.73
N GLU A 814 -17.44 -37.83 19.53
CA GLU A 814 -16.32 -38.58 18.97
C GLU A 814 -16.03 -38.15 17.52
N GLY A 815 -14.75 -38.02 17.20
CA GLY A 815 -14.27 -37.68 15.88
C GLY A 815 -12.79 -38.04 15.72
N LYS A 816 -12.25 -37.82 14.53
CA LYS A 816 -10.86 -38.07 14.20
C LYS A 816 -10.22 -36.81 13.66
N ILE A 817 -9.06 -36.43 14.20
CA ILE A 817 -8.20 -35.45 13.56
C ILE A 817 -7.33 -36.15 12.55
N ARG A 818 -7.28 -35.65 11.32
CA ARG A 818 -6.36 -36.09 10.27
C ARG A 818 -5.50 -34.92 9.81
N ILE A 819 -4.18 -35.13 9.76
CA ILE A 819 -3.25 -34.17 9.14
C ILE A 819 -2.95 -34.61 7.71
N ILE A 820 -3.22 -33.74 6.73
CA ILE A 820 -3.02 -34.03 5.29
C ILE A 820 -2.37 -32.84 4.57
N GLY A 821 -1.66 -33.12 3.49
CA GLY A 821 -1.35 -32.11 2.47
C GLY A 821 -2.53 -31.97 1.50
N LYS A 822 -2.83 -30.75 1.06
CA LYS A 822 -3.76 -30.49 -0.03
C LYS A 822 -3.05 -29.83 -1.20
N ARG A 823 -3.34 -30.31 -2.40
CA ARG A 823 -2.87 -29.74 -3.66
C ARG A 823 -4.08 -29.35 -4.52
N GLY A 824 -4.47 -28.07 -4.43
CA GLY A 824 -5.72 -27.58 -5.03
C GLY A 824 -6.98 -28.15 -4.34
N SER A 825 -8.13 -28.02 -5.01
CA SER A 825 -9.43 -28.34 -4.41
C SER A 825 -9.72 -29.84 -4.24
N GLU A 826 -9.02 -30.71 -4.98
CA GLU A 826 -9.39 -32.13 -5.09
C GLU A 826 -8.28 -33.11 -4.68
N MET A 827 -7.00 -32.74 -4.75
CA MET A 827 -5.91 -33.68 -4.48
C MET A 827 -5.47 -33.63 -3.00
N ARG A 828 -5.54 -34.79 -2.33
CA ARG A 828 -5.08 -34.97 -0.94
C ARG A 828 -3.83 -35.84 -0.91
N ILE A 829 -2.81 -35.40 -0.19
CA ILE A 829 -1.55 -36.10 0.02
C ILE A 829 -1.53 -36.57 1.48
N ASN A 830 -1.43 -37.89 1.68
CA ASN A 830 -1.38 -38.48 3.01
C ASN A 830 -0.04 -38.21 3.68
N ILE A 831 -0.07 -38.02 5.01
CA ILE A 831 1.13 -37.84 5.84
C ILE A 831 1.18 -38.98 6.86
N ILE A 832 2.32 -39.65 6.91
CA ILE A 832 2.57 -40.84 7.73
C ILE A 832 3.07 -40.42 9.12
N GLN A 833 2.65 -41.14 10.16
CA GLN A 833 3.12 -40.93 11.52
C GLN A 833 4.49 -41.57 11.75
N GLU A 834 5.36 -40.90 12.51
CA GLU A 834 6.63 -41.49 12.95
C GLU A 834 6.41 -42.71 13.86
N SER A 835 6.83 -43.90 13.42
CA SER A 835 6.78 -45.11 14.23
C SER A 835 7.88 -45.09 15.29
N LYS A 836 7.50 -45.33 16.56
CA LYS A 836 8.47 -45.47 17.64
C LYS A 836 9.24 -46.77 17.44
N GLU A 837 10.55 -46.75 17.62
CA GLU A 837 11.45 -47.88 17.33
C GLU A 837 11.11 -49.21 18.04
N GLU A 838 10.21 -49.20 19.04
CA GLU A 838 9.79 -50.37 19.81
C GLU A 838 8.67 -51.21 19.15
N GLU A 839 8.04 -50.77 18.04
CA GLU A 839 6.91 -51.49 17.39
C GLU A 839 7.29 -52.25 16.08
N LYS A 840 8.56 -52.22 15.65
CA LYS A 840 9.02 -52.67 14.30
C LYS A 840 8.99 -54.18 13.99
N GLU A 841 8.29 -55.03 14.75
CA GLU A 841 8.40 -56.51 14.60
C GLU A 841 7.27 -57.22 13.80
N GLU A 842 6.23 -56.54 13.34
CA GLU A 842 5.23 -57.13 12.43
C GLU A 842 5.04 -56.24 11.19
N GLU A 843 4.73 -56.80 10.01
CA GLU A 843 4.59 -56.09 8.73
C GLU A 843 3.65 -54.87 8.86
N GLU A 844 4.21 -53.69 9.13
CA GLU A 844 3.44 -52.49 9.51
C GLU A 844 2.75 -51.89 8.28
N GLU A 845 1.41 -51.97 8.24
CA GLU A 845 0.59 -51.07 7.44
C GLU A 845 0.97 -49.61 7.73
N GLU A 846 1.13 -48.77 6.70
CA GLU A 846 1.49 -47.36 6.87
C GLU A 846 0.44 -46.63 7.73
N LYS A 847 0.81 -46.30 8.98
CA LYS A 847 -0.07 -45.56 9.91
C LYS A 847 -0.11 -44.08 9.52
N TYR A 848 -1.23 -43.64 8.95
CA TYR A 848 -1.49 -42.22 8.67
C TYR A 848 -1.63 -41.40 9.97
N CYS A 849 -1.31 -40.10 9.94
CA CYS A 849 -1.49 -39.18 11.07
C CYS A 849 -2.97 -38.93 11.38
N ILE A 850 -3.59 -39.90 12.06
CA ILE A 850 -4.99 -39.89 12.49
C ILE A 850 -5.04 -40.05 14.01
N TYR A 851 -5.78 -39.16 14.68
CA TYR A 851 -5.93 -39.16 16.13
C TYR A 851 -7.41 -39.18 16.50
N ASP A 852 -7.84 -40.16 17.30
CA ASP A 852 -9.18 -40.17 17.88
C ASP A 852 -9.29 -39.07 18.94
N ILE A 853 -10.37 -38.27 18.85
CA ILE A 853 -10.66 -37.18 19.78
C ILE A 853 -12.14 -37.14 20.13
N ALA A 854 -12.49 -36.46 21.23
CA ALA A 854 -13.88 -36.16 21.57
C ALA A 854 -14.05 -34.66 21.84
N ILE A 855 -14.83 -33.97 21.00
CA ILE A 855 -15.14 -32.55 21.21
C ILE A 855 -16.17 -32.44 22.34
N GLY A 856 -15.72 -31.92 23.49
CA GLY A 856 -16.50 -31.71 24.69
C GLY A 856 -16.91 -30.26 24.94
N GLY A 857 -17.47 -30.03 26.13
CA GLY A 857 -18.00 -28.73 26.55
C GLY A 857 -19.46 -28.51 26.14
N GLU A 858 -20.18 -27.75 26.95
CA GLU A 858 -21.56 -27.37 26.68
C GLU A 858 -21.62 -25.93 26.19
N ILE A 859 -22.24 -25.75 25.02
CA ILE A 859 -22.54 -24.42 24.47
C ILE A 859 -23.79 -23.90 25.17
N ASN A 860 -23.58 -22.95 26.07
CA ASN A 860 -24.62 -22.19 26.72
C ASN A 860 -25.00 -21.02 25.81
N VAL A 861 -26.30 -20.88 25.54
CA VAL A 861 -26.82 -19.81 24.69
C VAL A 861 -27.58 -18.82 25.55
N ASN A 862 -27.07 -17.60 25.66
CA ASN A 862 -27.83 -16.50 26.24
C ASN A 862 -28.44 -15.68 25.11
N HIS A 863 -29.75 -15.45 25.14
CA HIS A 863 -30.44 -14.78 24.05
C HIS A 863 -31.42 -13.72 24.55
N GLU A 864 -31.61 -12.70 23.74
CA GLU A 864 -32.58 -11.65 23.91
C GLU A 864 -33.50 -11.62 22.67
N LEU A 865 -34.80 -11.60 22.94
CA LEU A 865 -35.82 -11.59 21.91
C LEU A 865 -36.44 -10.19 21.81
N TYR A 866 -36.35 -9.64 20.61
CA TYR A 866 -36.94 -8.35 20.29
C TYR A 866 -38.10 -8.55 19.32
N GLN A 867 -39.27 -8.01 19.66
CA GLN A 867 -40.46 -8.09 18.82
C GLN A 867 -41.00 -6.69 18.54
N THR A 868 -41.35 -6.41 17.29
CA THR A 868 -42.12 -5.21 16.99
C THR A 868 -43.60 -5.55 17.06
N LEU A 869 -44.40 -4.73 17.73
CA LEU A 869 -45.85 -4.97 17.90
C LEU A 869 -46.69 -3.92 17.18
N THR A 870 -46.06 -3.06 16.37
CA THR A 870 -46.72 -1.94 15.70
C THR A 870 -46.82 -2.18 14.21
N LYS A 871 -47.98 -1.84 13.63
CA LYS A 871 -48.28 -2.00 12.21
C LYS A 871 -47.43 -1.10 11.29
N TYR A 872 -46.73 -0.10 11.85
CA TYR A 872 -46.01 0.95 11.11
C TYR A 872 -44.48 0.96 11.31
N SER A 873 -43.93 0.23 12.29
CA SER A 873 -42.48 0.03 12.39
C SER A 873 -42.02 -0.95 11.30
N SER A 874 -40.80 -0.74 10.80
CA SER A 874 -40.00 -1.58 9.88
C SER A 874 -40.50 -3.02 9.66
N LYS A 875 -40.38 -3.54 8.42
CA LYS A 875 -40.74 -4.90 7.99
C LYS A 875 -40.23 -6.07 8.88
N THR A 876 -39.43 -5.82 9.91
CA THR A 876 -38.96 -6.79 10.91
C THR A 876 -40.03 -7.13 11.94
N VAL A 877 -40.42 -8.40 12.03
CA VAL A 877 -41.47 -8.87 12.96
C VAL A 877 -40.88 -9.23 14.32
N PHE A 878 -39.79 -10.00 14.31
CA PHE A 878 -38.94 -10.23 15.47
C PHE A 878 -37.49 -10.48 15.03
N PHE A 879 -36.55 -10.14 15.91
CA PHE A 879 -35.15 -10.54 15.76
C PHE A 879 -34.64 -11.08 17.10
N ILE A 880 -33.75 -12.05 17.02
CA ILE A 880 -33.11 -12.67 18.18
C ILE A 880 -31.65 -12.25 18.12
N GLU A 881 -31.16 -11.72 19.24
CA GLU A 881 -29.74 -11.52 19.48
C GLU A 881 -29.28 -12.55 20.51
N PHE A 882 -28.16 -13.25 20.27
CA PHE A 882 -27.66 -14.27 21.18
C PHE A 882 -26.14 -14.32 21.25
N GLU A 883 -25.64 -14.78 22.39
CA GLU A 883 -24.23 -15.03 22.67
C GLU A 883 -24.03 -16.52 22.96
N LEU A 884 -23.00 -17.11 22.35
CA LEU A 884 -22.61 -18.50 22.57
C LEU A 884 -21.45 -18.55 23.57
N LYS A 885 -21.56 -19.35 24.63
CA LYS A 885 -20.50 -19.50 25.66
C LYS A 885 -20.21 -20.95 25.99
N CYS A 886 -18.94 -21.28 26.22
CA CYS A 886 -18.54 -22.54 26.85
C CYS A 886 -17.51 -22.25 27.95
N LYS A 887 -17.71 -22.79 29.16
CA LYS A 887 -16.82 -22.56 30.33
C LYS A 887 -16.46 -21.07 30.52
N GLN A 888 -17.46 -20.17 30.47
CA GLN A 888 -17.31 -18.71 30.57
C GLN A 888 -16.56 -18.01 29.40
N LYS A 889 -16.12 -18.74 28.37
CA LYS A 889 -15.52 -18.16 27.17
C LYS A 889 -16.59 -17.90 26.11
N THR A 890 -16.61 -16.71 25.53
CA THR A 890 -17.45 -16.37 24.37
C THR A 890 -16.93 -17.11 23.13
N LEU A 891 -17.85 -17.68 22.35
CA LEU A 891 -17.56 -18.48 21.16
C LEU A 891 -17.85 -17.67 19.88
N GLU A 892 -16.80 -17.40 19.12
CA GLU A 892 -16.85 -16.60 17.90
C GLU A 892 -16.68 -17.49 16.65
N GLY A 893 -17.02 -16.95 15.47
CA GLY A 893 -16.79 -17.62 14.18
C GLY A 893 -17.79 -18.71 13.79
N ALA A 894 -18.92 -18.83 14.49
CA ALA A 894 -19.97 -19.78 14.12
C ALA A 894 -20.65 -19.38 12.81
N LYS A 895 -20.71 -20.29 11.84
CA LYS A 895 -21.47 -20.14 10.59
C LYS A 895 -22.83 -20.79 10.79
N LEU A 896 -23.83 -19.98 11.11
CA LEU A 896 -25.16 -20.45 11.47
C LEU A 896 -26.21 -20.03 10.45
N TYR A 897 -27.20 -20.88 10.29
CA TYR A 897 -28.47 -20.56 9.64
C TYR A 897 -29.59 -20.90 10.59
N SER A 898 -30.75 -20.27 10.37
CA SER A 898 -31.92 -20.57 11.16
C SER A 898 -33.13 -20.92 10.30
N THR A 899 -33.94 -21.83 10.81
CA THR A 899 -35.23 -22.21 10.24
C THR A 899 -36.32 -21.78 11.21
N LEU A 900 -37.31 -21.04 10.71
CA LEU A 900 -38.44 -20.58 11.50
C LEU A 900 -39.62 -21.53 11.34
N LYS A 901 -40.06 -22.13 12.44
CA LYS A 901 -41.22 -23.03 12.51
C LYS A 901 -42.37 -22.34 13.25
N TYR A 902 -43.60 -22.56 12.81
CA TYR A 902 -44.82 -22.17 13.51
C TYR A 902 -45.43 -23.40 14.19
N ALA A 903 -45.41 -23.44 15.51
CA ALA A 903 -45.97 -24.51 16.31
C ALA A 903 -47.45 -24.27 16.70
N GLY A 904 -47.96 -23.05 16.52
CA GLY A 904 -49.31 -22.69 16.95
C GLY A 904 -49.52 -22.98 18.45
N ASP A 905 -50.73 -23.43 18.82
CA ASP A 905 -51.05 -23.89 20.18
C ASP A 905 -50.77 -25.39 20.39
N ASN A 906 -50.35 -26.13 19.35
CA ASN A 906 -50.22 -27.59 19.38
C ASN A 906 -48.84 -28.03 18.82
N LYS A 907 -47.91 -28.40 19.71
CA LYS A 907 -46.49 -28.65 19.39
C LYS A 907 -46.26 -29.77 18.35
N ASP A 908 -47.19 -30.71 18.21
CA ASP A 908 -47.01 -31.90 17.36
C ASP A 908 -47.24 -31.67 15.85
N LYS A 909 -47.55 -30.43 15.42
CA LYS A 909 -47.75 -30.07 14.00
C LYS A 909 -47.06 -28.75 13.63
N SER A 910 -45.76 -28.66 13.87
CA SER A 910 -44.99 -27.47 13.48
C SER A 910 -44.85 -27.39 11.95
N GLN A 911 -45.11 -26.20 11.39
CA GLN A 911 -44.94 -25.92 9.96
C GLN A 911 -43.73 -25.01 9.74
N ILE A 912 -42.84 -25.35 8.81
CA ILE A 912 -41.75 -24.44 8.40
C ILE A 912 -42.37 -23.23 7.70
N ILE A 913 -42.05 -22.04 8.19
CA ILE A 913 -42.53 -20.75 7.68
C ILE A 913 -41.48 -20.11 6.78
N GLU A 914 -40.22 -20.16 7.21
CA GLU A 914 -39.07 -19.62 6.49
C GLU A 914 -37.88 -20.52 6.76
N ASP A 915 -37.09 -20.79 5.74
CA ASP A 915 -35.86 -21.58 5.84
C ASP A 915 -34.66 -20.74 5.40
N ASN A 916 -33.46 -21.08 5.88
CA ASN A 916 -32.21 -20.37 5.59
C ASN A 916 -32.20 -18.88 5.98
N LEU A 917 -32.81 -18.53 7.11
CA LEU A 917 -32.66 -17.19 7.67
C LEU A 917 -31.19 -16.96 8.05
N TYR A 918 -30.61 -15.90 7.47
CA TYR A 918 -29.22 -15.53 7.66
C TYR A 918 -28.96 -15.07 9.11
N VAL A 919 -27.88 -15.57 9.71
CA VAL A 919 -27.41 -15.18 11.03
C VAL A 919 -26.17 -14.31 10.88
N ASN A 920 -26.30 -13.04 11.26
CA ASN A 920 -25.19 -12.08 11.27
C ASN A 920 -24.37 -12.21 12.55
N HIS A 921 -23.09 -11.82 12.50
CA HIS A 921 -22.21 -11.71 13.67
C HIS A 921 -21.69 -10.28 13.80
N HIS A 922 -21.89 -9.64 14.96
CA HIS A 922 -21.45 -8.27 15.28
C HIS A 922 -21.17 -8.16 16.78
N ASP A 923 -20.07 -7.51 17.18
CA ASP A 923 -19.67 -7.30 18.59
C ASP A 923 -19.77 -8.55 19.49
N LYS A 924 -19.25 -9.69 19.01
CA LYS A 924 -19.26 -10.99 19.72
C LYS A 924 -20.65 -11.58 19.98
N LYS A 925 -21.67 -11.06 19.31
CA LYS A 925 -23.05 -11.56 19.34
C LYS A 925 -23.51 -11.96 17.95
N TYR A 926 -24.50 -12.84 17.91
CA TYR A 926 -25.14 -13.31 16.69
C TYR A 926 -26.56 -12.78 16.62
N GLN A 927 -27.03 -12.46 15.42
CA GLN A 927 -28.35 -11.89 15.20
C GLN A 927 -29.07 -12.61 14.07
N ALA A 928 -30.29 -13.07 14.33
CA ALA A 928 -31.19 -13.64 13.33
C ALA A 928 -32.48 -12.82 13.25
N THR A 929 -32.86 -12.41 12.05
CA THR A 929 -33.97 -11.47 11.84
C THR A 929 -35.02 -12.08 10.91
N PHE A 930 -36.29 -12.06 11.33
CA PHE A 930 -37.40 -12.41 10.45
C PHE A 930 -38.14 -11.16 9.98
N VAL A 931 -38.12 -10.95 8.66
CA VAL A 931 -38.69 -9.76 8.00
C VAL A 931 -39.93 -10.16 7.21
N ASN A 932 -41.12 -9.77 7.67
CA ASN A 932 -42.39 -9.96 6.97
C ASN A 932 -43.40 -8.86 7.34
N LYS A 933 -44.48 -8.73 6.57
CA LYS A 933 -45.60 -7.87 6.98
C LYS A 933 -46.29 -8.51 8.19
N HIS A 934 -46.49 -7.75 9.26
CA HIS A 934 -47.20 -8.20 10.47
C HIS A 934 -48.57 -8.83 10.19
N GLU A 935 -49.28 -8.36 9.17
CA GLU A 935 -50.57 -8.92 8.75
C GLU A 935 -50.49 -10.36 8.22
N ASN A 936 -49.32 -10.75 7.72
CA ASN A 936 -49.05 -12.06 7.15
C ASN A 936 -48.52 -13.06 8.20
N VAL A 937 -48.19 -12.59 9.41
CA VAL A 937 -47.66 -13.42 10.48
C VAL A 937 -48.79 -13.80 11.43
N LYS A 938 -49.05 -15.10 11.57
CA LYS A 938 -50.12 -15.62 12.42
C LYS A 938 -49.72 -15.46 13.90
N PRO A 939 -50.59 -14.93 14.78
CA PRO A 939 -50.37 -15.00 16.22
C PRO A 939 -50.21 -16.45 16.70
N GLY A 940 -49.32 -16.69 17.64
CA GLY A 940 -49.06 -18.03 18.20
C GLY A 940 -47.60 -18.20 18.62
N LYS A 941 -47.22 -19.46 18.90
CA LYS A 941 -45.83 -19.80 19.22
C LYS A 941 -45.06 -20.14 17.95
N TYR A 942 -43.94 -19.45 17.78
CA TYR A 942 -42.93 -19.77 16.79
C TYR A 942 -41.74 -20.41 17.49
N GLU A 943 -40.96 -21.17 16.74
CA GLU A 943 -39.69 -21.73 17.17
C GLU A 943 -38.65 -21.41 16.09
N MET A 944 -37.60 -20.69 16.45
CA MET A 944 -36.46 -20.48 15.58
C MET A 944 -35.38 -21.49 15.94
N VAL A 945 -35.08 -22.38 15.01
CA VAL A 945 -34.13 -23.48 15.18
C VAL A 945 -32.84 -23.13 14.45
N PHE A 946 -31.70 -23.24 15.13
CA PHE A 946 -30.39 -22.86 14.59
C PHE A 946 -29.57 -24.08 14.23
N TYR A 947 -29.02 -24.09 13.02
CA TYR A 947 -28.17 -25.15 12.47
C TYR A 947 -26.82 -24.58 12.05
N ARG A 948 -25.78 -25.42 12.05
CA ARG A 948 -24.48 -25.06 11.45
C ARG A 948 -24.57 -25.12 9.92
N ASP A 949 -23.64 -24.47 9.23
CA ASP A 949 -23.53 -24.59 7.76
C ASP A 949 -23.29 -26.04 7.32
N ILE A 950 -22.43 -26.77 8.03
CA ILE A 950 -22.15 -28.18 7.75
C ILE A 950 -23.39 -29.08 7.95
N ASP A 951 -24.23 -28.74 8.92
CA ASP A 951 -25.48 -29.44 9.22
C ASP A 951 -26.47 -29.32 8.05
N LYS A 952 -26.48 -28.18 7.36
CA LYS A 952 -27.28 -27.99 6.13
C LYS A 952 -26.76 -28.85 4.97
N GLN A 953 -25.45 -28.93 4.78
CA GLN A 953 -24.86 -29.76 3.71
C GLN A 953 -25.19 -31.24 3.93
N ARG A 954 -25.17 -31.69 5.19
CA ARG A 954 -25.58 -33.04 5.58
C ARG A 954 -27.07 -33.26 5.39
N ALA A 955 -27.91 -32.33 5.83
CA ALA A 955 -29.35 -32.39 5.64
C ALA A 955 -29.76 -32.41 4.16
N ALA A 956 -28.99 -31.75 3.27
CA ALA A 956 -29.23 -31.79 1.83
C ALA A 956 -29.00 -33.18 1.22
N ARG A 957 -28.09 -33.98 1.79
CA ARG A 957 -27.80 -35.35 1.35
C ARG A 957 -28.75 -36.36 1.99
N ASN A 958 -28.96 -36.25 3.31
CA ASN A 958 -29.55 -37.30 4.14
C ASN A 958 -30.92 -36.92 4.75
N GLY A 959 -31.41 -35.71 4.46
CA GLY A 959 -32.64 -35.16 5.01
C GLY A 959 -32.47 -34.51 6.39
N TRP A 960 -33.28 -33.49 6.68
CA TRP A 960 -33.24 -32.72 7.93
C TRP A 960 -33.55 -33.52 9.20
N GLU A 961 -34.13 -34.71 9.08
CA GLU A 961 -34.44 -35.60 10.21
C GLU A 961 -33.18 -36.24 10.83
N THR A 962 -32.07 -36.26 10.08
CA THR A 962 -30.80 -36.87 10.50
C THR A 962 -29.84 -35.89 11.18
N VAL A 963 -30.24 -34.62 11.33
CA VAL A 963 -29.36 -33.54 11.78
C VAL A 963 -29.93 -32.86 13.03
N GLU A 964 -29.17 -32.94 14.12
CA GLU A 964 -29.53 -32.29 15.38
C GLU A 964 -29.28 -30.77 15.31
N PRO A 965 -30.25 -29.94 15.74
CA PRO A 965 -30.05 -28.50 15.80
C PRO A 965 -29.04 -28.12 16.90
N LEU A 966 -28.31 -27.03 16.68
CA LEU A 966 -27.40 -26.49 17.69
C LEU A 966 -28.16 -26.03 18.94
N PHE A 967 -29.27 -25.31 18.74
CA PHE A 967 -30.25 -24.94 19.76
C PHE A 967 -31.53 -24.43 19.09
N SER A 968 -32.60 -24.25 19.87
CA SER A 968 -33.82 -23.56 19.42
C SER A 968 -34.29 -22.50 20.42
N VAL A 969 -34.99 -21.49 19.92
CA VAL A 969 -35.57 -20.40 20.71
C VAL A 969 -37.08 -20.35 20.47
N GLU A 970 -37.86 -20.49 21.53
CA GLU A 970 -39.32 -20.29 21.48
C GLU A 970 -39.65 -18.79 21.43
N ILE A 971 -40.44 -18.37 20.45
CA ILE A 971 -40.83 -16.99 20.18
C ILE A 971 -42.34 -16.85 20.35
N PRO A 972 -42.84 -16.27 21.46
CA PRO A 972 -44.27 -16.03 21.63
C PRO A 972 -44.70 -14.80 20.84
N HIS A 973 -45.44 -14.96 19.74
CA HIS A 973 -45.96 -13.83 18.96
C HIS A 973 -47.44 -13.57 19.28
N SER A 974 -47.72 -12.49 20.00
CA SER A 974 -49.10 -12.14 20.41
C SER A 974 -49.90 -11.46 19.29
N LYS A 975 -51.25 -11.51 19.37
CA LYS A 975 -52.13 -10.75 18.47
C LYS A 975 -51.75 -9.27 18.55
N LEU A 976 -51.53 -8.64 17.38
CA LEU A 976 -51.36 -7.20 17.24
C LEU A 976 -52.39 -6.49 18.13
N LYS A 977 -51.92 -5.71 19.11
CA LYS A 977 -52.83 -4.93 19.93
C LYS A 977 -53.54 -3.94 19.00
N PRO A 978 -54.88 -3.93 18.92
CA PRO A 978 -55.57 -2.83 18.26
C PRO A 978 -55.17 -1.56 19.01
N ILE A 979 -54.59 -0.61 18.30
CA ILE A 979 -54.24 0.68 18.87
C ILE A 979 -55.57 1.32 19.29
N GLN A 980 -55.83 1.41 20.60
CA GLN A 980 -56.63 2.50 21.12
C GLN A 980 -55.89 3.76 20.70
N SER A 981 -56.47 4.51 19.76
CA SER A 981 -55.90 5.77 19.30
C SER A 981 -55.77 6.71 20.49
N SER A 982 -54.61 6.72 21.15
CA SER A 982 -54.23 7.77 22.07
C SER A 982 -53.65 8.93 21.26
N ILE A 983 -54.41 9.44 20.29
CA ILE A 983 -54.41 10.88 20.12
C ILE A 983 -55.30 11.34 21.26
N SER A 984 -54.67 11.75 22.38
CA SER A 984 -55.45 12.32 23.48
C SER A 984 -56.32 13.43 22.91
N GLY A 985 -57.59 13.53 23.33
CA GLY A 985 -58.44 14.64 22.91
C GLY A 985 -57.77 16.01 23.11
N GLN A 986 -56.76 16.07 24.00
CA GLN A 986 -55.89 17.22 24.22
C GLN A 986 -55.01 17.57 23.00
N PHE A 987 -54.47 16.60 22.25
CA PHE A 987 -53.68 16.87 21.05
C PHE A 987 -54.54 17.42 19.89
N ILE A 988 -55.75 16.89 19.72
CA ILE A 988 -56.73 17.42 18.74
C ILE A 988 -57.20 18.81 19.18
N LEU A 989 -57.41 19.03 20.49
CA LEU A 989 -57.77 20.34 21.04
C LEU A 989 -56.62 21.35 20.87
N ILE A 990 -55.36 20.97 21.09
CA ILE A 990 -54.18 21.82 20.88
C ILE A 990 -53.98 22.13 19.40
N ALA A 991 -54.16 21.15 18.51
CA ALA A 991 -54.10 21.38 17.07
C ALA A 991 -55.24 22.28 16.57
N LEU A 992 -56.45 22.12 17.10
CA LEU A 992 -57.60 23.01 16.81
C LEU A 992 -57.39 24.42 17.37
N LEU A 993 -56.90 24.55 18.61
CA LEU A 993 -56.60 25.85 19.21
C LEU A 993 -55.44 26.54 18.48
N GLY A 994 -54.42 25.79 18.04
CA GLY A 994 -53.34 26.28 17.20
C GLY A 994 -53.84 26.75 15.83
N ALA A 995 -54.72 25.98 15.17
CA ALA A 995 -55.33 26.37 13.90
C ALA A 995 -56.25 27.60 14.05
N ILE A 996 -57.03 27.70 15.13
CA ILE A 996 -57.85 28.88 15.45
C ILE A 996 -56.96 30.09 15.75
N PHE A 997 -55.86 29.92 16.49
CA PHE A 997 -54.92 31.00 16.78
C PHE A 997 -54.22 31.51 15.51
N VAL A 998 -53.81 30.61 14.61
CA VAL A 998 -53.25 30.97 13.29
C VAL A 998 -54.31 31.67 12.43
N TRP A 999 -55.55 31.19 12.41
CA TRP A 999 -56.64 31.83 11.66
C TRP A 999 -56.99 33.22 12.21
N ILE A 1000 -57.06 33.40 13.53
CA ILE A 1000 -57.25 34.71 14.18
C ILE A 1000 -56.08 35.63 13.88
N SER A 1001 -54.84 35.15 13.98
CA SER A 1001 -53.63 35.92 13.69
C SER A 1001 -53.60 36.38 12.23
N MET A 1002 -53.95 35.50 11.29
CA MET A 1002 -54.08 35.84 9.87
C MET A 1002 -55.22 36.84 9.60
N LYS A 1003 -56.35 36.73 10.31
CA LYS A 1003 -57.47 37.67 10.16
C LYS A 1003 -57.15 39.04 10.74
N THR A 1004 -56.39 39.09 11.85
CA THR A 1004 -55.93 40.35 12.48
C THR A 1004 -54.89 41.04 11.60
N TYR A 1005 -53.98 40.27 10.99
CA TYR A 1005 -53.00 40.76 10.03
C TYR A 1005 -53.63 41.33 8.74
N GLN A 1006 -54.80 40.84 8.32
CA GLN A 1006 -55.54 41.41 7.19
C GLN A 1006 -56.34 42.67 7.54
N ILE A 1007 -56.65 42.91 8.82
CA ILE A 1007 -57.40 44.10 9.26
C ILE A 1007 -56.45 45.31 9.46
N GLU A 1008 -55.18 45.11 9.79
CA GLU A 1008 -54.18 46.20 9.90
C GLU A 1008 -53.61 46.70 8.56
N LYS A 1009 -53.98 46.08 7.43
CA LYS A 1009 -53.52 46.47 6.08
C LYS A 1009 -54.62 47.06 5.17
N MET A 1010 -55.73 47.53 5.73
CA MET A 1010 -56.65 48.41 4.98
C MET A 1010 -56.26 49.88 5.18
N PRO A 1011 -55.93 50.63 4.10
CA PRO A 1011 -55.66 52.06 4.19
C PRO A 1011 -56.92 52.82 4.62
N SER A 1012 -56.76 53.70 5.59
CA SER A 1012 -57.76 54.71 5.96
C SER A 1012 -57.97 55.65 4.77
N ASN A 1013 -59.10 55.52 4.07
CA ASN A 1013 -59.68 56.65 3.35
C ASN A 1013 -60.47 57.52 4.34
N ASN A 1014 -59.73 58.39 5.01
CA ASN A 1014 -60.03 59.82 5.22
C ASN A 1014 -58.88 60.46 6.01
#